data_AF-A0A378NFS1-F1
#
_entry.id   AF-A0A378NFS1-F1
#
_cell.length_a   1.000
_cell.length_b   1.000
_cell.length_c   1.000
_cell.angle_alpha   90.00
_cell.angle_beta   90.00
_cell.angle_gamma   90.00
#
_symmetry.space_group_name_H-M   'P 1'
#
loop_
_entity.id
_entity.type
_entity.pdbx_description
1 polymer ?
#
loop_
_entity_poly.entity_id
_entity_poly.type
_entity_poly.pdbx_seq_one_letter_code
_entity_poly.pdbx_strand_id
1 'polypeptide(L)'
;MFCPLLSGLTIFTICYVFPIVVIECLFCHQLMLEFAKFYFLDDKYMKPASFKLSLISAFVGLSLAQLSYSSTVRGDIDYQYFRDLAENKGKFYVGAKNVEIFNKQGDKIGIALENIPMIDFSVITRGGGYATLTKPQYIVSVEHNRGYRTVQFGDSGSENPDNHHFNYQLVSRNDYDPKGSKAIQGFTHNDYQTPRLHKLVTETAPAEQSQEKNYDLYRDASIFPMFIRAGSGTQYILAEKNAVKEKLADPYAYLIGGTTLKLTSNNANTFVFKGNVFDDSYSPLSSHPQQGDSGKTFTWTALGNSSRITGATAELVVDLADTSLPDPTTGKPHKPSLHHGKTLKISGDGNTLNLANNINQGAGALYFSGNAVVTGANEMTTWLGAGISVDKNKNVEWQVHNPVGDRLSKIGEGTLTVSGKGKNLGSISVGDGTVILNQQAGENGEKSAFSEVGIVSGRPTVILNSADQVDPNSIYFGYRGGRLDLNGNSLTFNRIQNVDDGARIVNNNAGTAANISLVGQVFTANDVRTINFGEGYNADLFRSQGAYFVLENNAWKFISWNHDDAKKYVVEKKNKALENQLYAYNGYFGESDSSRENGKLNIHFKPINAGGKLLLTGGTTLDGILSAENDAEIILSGRPIPYARQVLDENKKTINKEIIKEGEWINRTFSATTFQAKDNGKIEVSRNVVEVNGNFNLSDNATAQVGFTQGKSQSCVR
;
A
#
# COMPACT_ATOMS: atom_id res chain seq x y z
N MET A 1 -30.29 -74.18 -9.13
CA MET A 1 -29.88 -75.12 -8.07
C MET A 1 -30.02 -74.36 -6.75
N PHE A 2 -30.96 -74.75 -5.86
CA PHE A 2 -31.31 -74.07 -4.58
C PHE A 2 -31.27 -72.52 -4.58
N CYS A 3 -32.29 -71.78 -5.02
CA CYS A 3 -33.70 -71.67 -4.57
C CYS A 3 -33.87 -70.73 -3.34
N PRO A 4 -34.83 -69.76 -3.32
CA PRO A 4 -34.81 -68.58 -2.42
C PRO A 4 -36.03 -68.49 -1.47
N LEU A 5 -36.23 -67.33 -0.80
CA LEU A 5 -37.49 -66.61 -0.46
C LEU A 5 -37.11 -65.29 0.28
N LEU A 6 -37.54 -64.08 -0.12
CA LEU A 6 -38.79 -63.34 0.20
C LEU A 6 -39.01 -63.06 1.71
N SER A 7 -39.50 -61.89 2.18
CA SER A 7 -39.88 -60.59 1.56
C SER A 7 -39.95 -59.50 2.69
N GLY A 8 -40.34 -58.22 2.55
CA GLY A 8 -40.88 -57.42 1.44
C GLY A 8 -41.42 -56.04 1.94
N LEU A 9 -41.86 -55.16 1.01
CA LEU A 9 -42.42 -53.80 1.22
C LEU A 9 -41.48 -52.75 1.88
N THR A 10 -41.81 -51.45 1.98
CA THR A 10 -42.27 -50.41 1.02
C THR A 10 -42.30 -49.05 1.76
N ILE A 11 -41.56 -48.04 1.29
CA ILE A 11 -41.72 -46.56 1.46
C ILE A 11 -42.27 -46.02 2.82
N PHE A 12 -41.46 -45.26 3.57
CA PHE A 12 -41.73 -43.83 3.89
C PHE A 12 -40.51 -43.13 4.56
N THR A 13 -40.67 -41.88 5.00
CA THR A 13 -39.61 -40.86 5.16
C THR A 13 -39.62 -40.19 6.55
N ILE A 14 -38.61 -39.35 6.82
CA ILE A 14 -38.55 -38.24 7.82
C ILE A 14 -37.96 -38.54 9.22
N CYS A 15 -37.39 -37.48 9.79
CA CYS A 15 -36.49 -37.37 10.95
C CYS A 15 -37.17 -37.49 12.34
N TYR A 16 -36.36 -37.49 13.41
CA TYR A 16 -36.23 -36.46 14.49
C TYR A 16 -35.23 -37.06 15.54
N VAL A 17 -34.17 -36.41 16.08
CA VAL A 17 -33.98 -35.15 16.84
C VAL A 17 -34.07 -35.33 18.37
N PHE A 18 -32.90 -35.23 19.04
CA PHE A 18 -32.65 -35.05 20.50
C PHE A 18 -33.19 -36.11 21.49
N PRO A 19 -32.62 -36.16 22.72
CA PRO A 19 -33.20 -35.40 23.84
C PRO A 19 -32.20 -34.50 24.60
N ILE A 20 -32.74 -33.57 25.39
CA ILE A 20 -32.05 -32.75 26.40
C ILE A 20 -32.33 -33.35 27.79
N VAL A 21 -31.38 -33.25 28.72
CA VAL A 21 -31.66 -33.34 30.16
C VAL A 21 -31.03 -32.13 30.86
N VAL A 22 -31.80 -31.46 31.70
CA VAL A 22 -31.39 -30.34 32.55
C VAL A 22 -31.31 -30.82 34.00
N ILE A 23 -30.29 -30.37 34.75
CA ILE A 23 -30.32 -30.36 36.21
C ILE A 23 -29.82 -28.98 36.66
N GLU A 24 -30.70 -28.21 37.30
CA GLU A 24 -30.33 -27.01 38.06
C GLU A 24 -30.02 -27.37 39.52
N CYS A 25 -29.23 -26.53 40.19
CA CYS A 25 -29.20 -26.43 41.64
C CYS A 25 -28.83 -24.99 42.03
N LEU A 26 -29.40 -24.45 43.11
CA LEU A 26 -29.46 -23.00 43.36
C LEU A 26 -29.34 -22.65 44.85
N PHE A 27 -29.11 -21.36 45.15
CA PHE A 27 -28.79 -20.73 46.45
C PHE A 27 -27.30 -20.83 46.88
N CYS A 28 -26.70 -19.81 47.52
CA CYS A 28 -27.30 -18.65 48.22
C CYS A 28 -26.62 -17.27 47.90
N HIS A 29 -27.17 -16.19 48.46
CA HIS A 29 -26.75 -14.77 48.37
C HIS A 29 -25.45 -14.44 49.19
N GLN A 30 -24.86 -13.23 49.28
CA GLN A 30 -25.31 -11.83 49.03
C GLN A 30 -24.12 -10.84 48.82
N LEU A 31 -24.44 -9.56 48.49
CA LEU A 31 -23.60 -8.32 48.39
C LEU A 31 -22.99 -8.05 47.00
N MET A 32 -23.28 -6.96 46.24
CA MET A 32 -23.58 -5.52 46.51
C MET A 32 -22.36 -4.70 47.00
N LEU A 33 -22.07 -3.46 46.58
CA LEU A 33 -22.32 -2.64 45.35
C LEU A 33 -21.40 -1.37 45.50
N GLU A 34 -21.50 -0.40 44.59
CA GLU A 34 -20.72 0.87 44.54
C GLU A 34 -19.22 0.69 44.18
N PHE A 35 -18.52 1.62 43.52
CA PHE A 35 -18.77 3.05 43.26
C PHE A 35 -19.00 3.41 41.78
N ALA A 36 -19.82 4.44 41.54
CA ALA A 36 -19.82 5.21 40.30
C ALA A 36 -20.40 6.62 40.49
N LYS A 37 -19.59 7.68 40.28
CA LYS A 37 -19.96 9.00 39.68
C LYS A 37 -18.86 10.08 39.82
N PHE A 38 -19.10 11.18 39.10
CA PHE A 38 -18.36 12.46 39.02
C PHE A 38 -17.10 12.48 38.13
N TYR A 39 -16.94 13.41 37.17
CA TYR A 39 -17.76 14.57 36.74
C TYR A 39 -17.95 14.61 35.21
N PHE A 40 -18.91 15.43 34.75
CA PHE A 40 -19.10 15.90 33.38
C PHE A 40 -18.98 17.45 33.35
N LEU A 41 -19.03 18.08 32.17
CA LEU A 41 -18.88 19.52 31.83
C LEU A 41 -17.43 19.95 31.49
N ASP A 42 -17.17 20.79 30.46
CA ASP A 42 -17.96 21.07 29.25
C ASP A 42 -17.09 21.67 28.09
N ASP A 43 -17.58 21.48 26.86
CA ASP A 43 -17.39 22.16 25.55
C ASP A 43 -16.06 22.80 25.02
N LYS A 44 -15.98 22.85 23.68
CA LYS A 44 -15.15 23.68 22.76
C LYS A 44 -13.61 23.65 22.85
N TYR A 45 -12.97 23.06 21.83
CA TYR A 45 -12.46 23.79 20.64
C TYR A 45 -11.75 22.83 19.65
N MET A 46 -11.82 23.11 18.34
CA MET A 46 -11.17 22.27 17.31
C MET A 46 -9.64 22.39 17.36
N LYS A 47 -8.97 21.24 17.53
CA LYS A 47 -7.52 21.03 17.31
C LYS A 47 -7.31 19.65 16.66
N PRO A 48 -6.23 19.45 15.88
CA PRO A 48 -6.01 18.20 15.17
C PRO A 48 -5.96 17.00 16.11
N ALA A 49 -6.64 15.92 15.75
CA ALA A 49 -6.83 14.76 16.61
C ALA A 49 -5.54 13.95 16.79
N SER A 50 -4.81 14.19 17.88
CA SER A 50 -3.83 13.24 18.37
C SER A 50 -4.56 11.98 18.85
N PHE A 51 -4.30 10.86 18.17
CA PHE A 51 -4.97 9.57 18.43
C PHE A 51 -4.62 9.06 19.85
N LYS A 52 -5.51 9.33 20.81
CA LYS A 52 -5.53 8.62 22.09
C LYS A 52 -6.19 7.25 21.87
N LEU A 53 -5.36 6.19 21.84
CA LEU A 53 -5.84 4.82 21.73
C LEU A 53 -6.85 4.54 22.88
N SER A 54 -8.09 4.26 22.50
CA SER A 54 -9.21 3.95 23.40
C SER A 54 -10.07 2.77 22.92
N LEU A 55 -9.52 1.97 22.00
CA LEU A 55 -9.97 0.64 21.55
C LEU A 55 -8.73 -0.13 21.06
N ILE A 56 -8.64 -1.45 21.27
CA ILE A 56 -7.61 -2.28 20.61
C ILE A 56 -8.21 -2.87 19.34
N SER A 57 -7.50 -2.68 18.23
CA SER A 57 -7.76 -3.32 16.94
C SER A 57 -6.77 -4.48 16.73
N ALA A 58 -6.80 -5.46 17.65
CA ALA A 58 -5.89 -6.60 17.61
C ALA A 58 -6.41 -7.71 16.69
N PHE A 59 -5.54 -8.19 15.80
CA PHE A 59 -5.78 -9.41 15.06
C PHE A 59 -5.55 -10.63 15.95
N VAL A 60 -6.55 -11.51 16.03
CA VAL A 60 -6.42 -12.85 16.61
C VAL A 60 -5.77 -13.77 15.56
N GLY A 61 -4.44 -13.82 15.57
CA GLY A 61 -3.65 -14.61 14.62
C GLY A 61 -3.60 -16.10 14.98
N LEU A 62 -4.70 -16.84 14.78
CA LEU A 62 -4.79 -18.29 15.01
C LEU A 62 -5.43 -19.04 13.84
N SER A 63 -5.18 -20.35 13.79
CA SER A 63 -5.76 -21.30 12.84
C SER A 63 -7.29 -21.40 12.97
N LEU A 64 -8.01 -20.97 11.93
CA LEU A 64 -9.45 -21.19 11.77
C LEU A 64 -9.71 -22.66 11.41
N ALA A 65 -9.79 -23.52 12.43
CA ALA A 65 -10.05 -24.94 12.26
C ALA A 65 -11.43 -25.20 11.62
N GLN A 66 -11.41 -25.46 10.31
CA GLN A 66 -12.44 -26.09 9.47
C GLN A 66 -13.91 -25.89 9.89
N LEU A 67 -14.58 -24.88 9.33
CA LEU A 67 -15.95 -25.06 8.80
C LEU A 67 -16.47 -23.95 7.85
N SER A 68 -15.65 -23.47 6.90
CA SER A 68 -16.15 -23.08 5.56
C SER A 68 -15.03 -22.61 4.61
N TYR A 69 -14.91 -23.27 3.45
CA TYR A 69 -14.22 -22.73 2.27
C TYR A 69 -15.07 -21.66 1.55
N SER A 70 -16.00 -21.01 2.25
CA SER A 70 -16.99 -20.12 1.66
C SER A 70 -17.24 -18.85 2.47
N SER A 71 -17.14 -17.71 1.80
CA SER A 71 -17.67 -16.44 2.31
C SER A 71 -19.16 -16.40 1.96
N THR A 72 -20.05 -16.65 2.93
CA THR A 72 -21.51 -16.57 2.72
C THR A 72 -22.04 -15.26 3.30
N VAL A 73 -22.80 -14.51 2.52
CA VAL A 73 -23.45 -13.26 2.97
C VAL A 73 -24.97 -13.29 2.76
N ARG A 74 -25.71 -12.45 3.50
CA ARG A 74 -27.17 -12.27 3.32
C ARG A 74 -27.50 -11.58 1.99
N GLY A 75 -28.60 -11.98 1.36
CA GLY A 75 -28.95 -11.55 0.00
C GLY A 75 -29.98 -10.42 -0.11
N ASP A 76 -30.48 -9.93 1.02
CA ASP A 76 -31.50 -8.87 1.14
C ASP A 76 -30.91 -7.45 1.14
N ILE A 77 -29.61 -7.29 1.44
CA ILE A 77 -28.86 -6.03 1.28
C ILE A 77 -28.02 -6.03 0.00
N ASP A 78 -27.51 -4.87 -0.40
CA ASP A 78 -26.59 -4.76 -1.55
C ASP A 78 -25.28 -5.52 -1.29
N TYR A 79 -24.86 -6.33 -2.27
CA TYR A 79 -23.60 -7.07 -2.24
C TYR A 79 -22.39 -6.13 -2.17
N GLN A 80 -22.54 -4.90 -2.69
CA GLN A 80 -21.50 -3.89 -2.69
C GLN A 80 -21.04 -3.51 -1.27
N TYR A 81 -21.91 -3.51 -0.25
CA TYR A 81 -21.50 -3.23 1.14
C TYR A 81 -20.36 -4.16 1.60
N PHE A 82 -20.44 -5.46 1.27
CA PHE A 82 -19.43 -6.46 1.66
C PHE A 82 -18.12 -6.35 0.85
N ARG A 83 -18.20 -5.81 -0.37
CA ARG A 83 -17.04 -5.54 -1.25
C ARG A 83 -16.30 -4.29 -0.78
N ASP A 84 -17.03 -3.21 -0.53
CA ASP A 84 -16.52 -1.93 -0.03
C ASP A 84 -15.84 -2.10 1.33
N LEU A 85 -16.49 -2.79 2.28
CA LEU A 85 -15.93 -3.10 3.59
C LEU A 85 -14.62 -3.90 3.49
N ALA A 86 -14.51 -4.83 2.53
CA ALA A 86 -13.30 -5.64 2.35
C ALA A 86 -12.11 -4.88 1.75
N GLU A 87 -12.35 -3.76 1.07
CA GLU A 87 -11.31 -2.95 0.40
C GLU A 87 -11.12 -1.55 1.03
N ASN A 88 -11.76 -1.28 2.18
CA ASN A 88 -11.85 0.04 2.82
C ASN A 88 -12.37 1.17 1.89
N LYS A 89 -13.37 0.83 1.08
CA LYS A 89 -13.97 1.69 0.04
C LYS A 89 -15.40 2.09 0.41
N GLY A 90 -16.03 2.94 -0.40
CA GLY A 90 -17.39 3.43 -0.19
C GLY A 90 -17.57 4.07 1.18
N LYS A 91 -18.56 3.59 1.96
CA LYS A 91 -18.83 4.06 3.33
C LYS A 91 -17.88 3.50 4.41
N PHE A 92 -16.96 2.60 4.05
CA PHE A 92 -16.08 1.87 4.99
C PHE A 92 -14.60 2.27 4.88
N TYR A 93 -14.32 3.55 4.62
CA TYR A 93 -12.98 4.10 4.73
C TYR A 93 -12.40 3.89 6.14
N VAL A 94 -11.07 3.80 6.27
CA VAL A 94 -10.41 3.52 7.56
C VAL A 94 -10.80 4.57 8.60
N GLY A 95 -11.26 4.13 9.77
CA GLY A 95 -11.76 5.00 10.84
C GLY A 95 -13.24 5.39 10.77
N ALA A 96 -13.97 5.03 9.69
CA ALA A 96 -15.42 5.23 9.60
C ALA A 96 -16.16 4.56 10.76
N LYS A 97 -17.28 5.15 11.21
CA LYS A 97 -18.14 4.66 12.29
C LYS A 97 -19.61 4.78 11.90
N ASN A 98 -20.49 4.08 12.60
CA ASN A 98 -21.94 4.26 12.53
C ASN A 98 -22.51 4.16 11.10
N VAL A 99 -22.03 3.20 10.31
CA VAL A 99 -22.37 3.07 8.90
C VAL A 99 -23.77 2.47 8.76
N GLU A 100 -24.75 3.29 8.40
CA GLU A 100 -26.13 2.82 8.18
C GLU A 100 -26.23 1.85 7.00
N ILE A 101 -26.83 0.70 7.25
CA ILE A 101 -27.06 -0.38 6.29
C ILE A 101 -28.55 -0.45 5.96
N PHE A 102 -28.85 -0.52 4.66
CA PHE A 102 -30.21 -0.57 4.12
C PHE A 102 -30.41 -1.85 3.29
N ASN A 103 -31.64 -2.38 3.26
CA ASN A 103 -32.01 -3.46 2.35
C ASN A 103 -32.22 -2.93 0.91
N LYS A 104 -32.52 -3.84 -0.02
CA LYS A 104 -32.81 -3.53 -1.42
C LYS A 104 -34.15 -2.80 -1.64
N GLN A 105 -34.98 -2.68 -0.61
CA GLN A 105 -36.26 -1.97 -0.61
C GLN A 105 -36.13 -0.51 -0.11
N GLY A 106 -35.02 -0.18 0.57
CA GLY A 106 -34.75 1.14 1.15
C GLY A 106 -34.95 1.24 2.65
N ASP A 107 -35.36 0.15 3.34
CA ASP A 107 -35.51 0.13 4.79
C ASP A 107 -34.16 0.04 5.50
N LYS A 108 -33.99 0.77 6.61
CA LYS A 108 -32.80 0.69 7.46
C LYS A 108 -32.80 -0.63 8.23
N ILE A 109 -31.80 -1.46 7.97
CA ILE A 109 -31.61 -2.78 8.60
C ILE A 109 -30.78 -2.70 9.88
N GLY A 110 -29.86 -1.74 9.98
CA GLY A 110 -29.00 -1.60 11.15
C GLY A 110 -27.89 -0.56 10.98
N ILE A 111 -26.95 -0.57 11.91
CA ILE A 111 -25.77 0.30 11.92
C ILE A 111 -24.54 -0.59 12.05
N ALA A 112 -23.78 -0.74 10.97
CA ALA A 112 -22.50 -1.42 11.02
C ALA A 112 -21.46 -0.53 11.69
N LEU A 113 -20.53 -1.14 12.45
CA LEU A 113 -19.45 -0.42 13.14
C LEU A 113 -19.97 0.67 14.09
N GLU A 114 -21.02 0.34 14.84
CA GLU A 114 -21.57 1.25 15.84
C GLU A 114 -20.50 1.61 16.88
N ASN A 115 -20.21 2.90 17.00
CA ASN A 115 -19.15 3.54 17.79
C ASN A 115 -17.71 3.04 17.57
N ILE A 116 -17.47 2.05 16.71
CA ILE A 116 -16.17 1.43 16.44
C ILE A 116 -15.55 1.97 15.15
N PRO A 117 -14.26 2.37 15.16
CA PRO A 117 -13.58 2.79 13.93
C PRO A 117 -13.33 1.58 13.02
N MET A 118 -13.67 1.72 11.74
CA MET A 118 -13.35 0.74 10.71
C MET A 118 -11.85 0.43 10.69
N ILE A 119 -11.51 -0.86 10.76
CA ILE A 119 -10.12 -1.32 10.74
C ILE A 119 -9.49 -1.14 9.35
N ASP A 120 -8.17 -0.99 9.34
CA ASP A 120 -7.37 -0.99 8.12
C ASP A 120 -7.10 -2.42 7.64
N PHE A 121 -7.68 -2.81 6.51
CA PHE A 121 -7.45 -4.11 5.88
C PHE A 121 -6.31 -4.12 4.85
N SER A 122 -5.55 -3.04 4.65
CA SER A 122 -4.37 -3.05 3.77
C SER A 122 -3.25 -3.99 4.25
N VAL A 123 -3.32 -4.47 5.50
CA VAL A 123 -2.52 -5.57 6.07
C VAL A 123 -2.78 -6.93 5.42
N ILE A 124 -3.89 -7.11 4.72
CA ILE A 124 -4.29 -8.35 4.04
C ILE A 124 -3.76 -8.34 2.60
N THR A 125 -3.34 -9.51 2.08
CA THR A 125 -2.81 -9.61 0.72
C THR A 125 -3.81 -9.19 -0.35
N ARG A 126 -3.43 -8.25 -1.23
CA ARG A 126 -4.33 -7.66 -2.25
C ARG A 126 -4.91 -8.74 -3.18
N GLY A 127 -6.20 -8.63 -3.47
CA GLY A 127 -6.98 -9.57 -4.30
C GLY A 127 -7.19 -10.95 -3.67
N GLY A 128 -6.11 -11.60 -3.24
CA GLY A 128 -6.08 -12.98 -2.78
C GLY A 128 -6.52 -13.21 -1.33
N GLY A 129 -6.39 -12.26 -0.41
CA GLY A 129 -7.00 -12.34 0.92
C GLY A 129 -6.64 -13.55 1.78
N TYR A 130 -5.49 -14.17 1.53
CA TYR A 130 -5.11 -15.49 2.10
C TYR A 130 -3.98 -15.41 3.14
N ALA A 131 -3.42 -14.23 3.37
CA ALA A 131 -2.44 -13.99 4.42
C ALA A 131 -2.53 -12.55 4.95
N THR A 132 -2.05 -12.33 6.17
CA THR A 132 -2.04 -11.02 6.86
C THR A 132 -0.63 -10.68 7.33
N LEU A 133 -0.18 -9.45 7.11
CA LEU A 133 1.10 -8.94 7.62
C LEU A 133 1.01 -8.66 9.13
N THR A 134 1.84 -9.31 9.94
CA THR A 134 1.82 -9.16 11.42
C THR A 134 3.14 -8.70 12.03
N LYS A 135 4.23 -8.77 11.26
CA LYS A 135 5.50 -8.04 11.48
C LYS A 135 6.01 -7.54 10.11
N PRO A 136 6.89 -6.54 10.02
CA PRO A 136 7.26 -5.94 8.72
C PRO A 136 7.90 -6.90 7.70
N GLN A 137 8.31 -8.10 8.12
CA GLN A 137 8.86 -9.14 7.26
C GLN A 137 8.12 -10.48 7.34
N TYR A 138 7.04 -10.57 8.11
CA TYR A 138 6.36 -11.84 8.40
C TYR A 138 4.85 -11.72 8.23
N ILE A 139 4.30 -12.66 7.47
CA ILE A 139 2.87 -12.85 7.30
C ILE A 139 2.39 -14.07 8.10
N VAL A 140 1.09 -14.13 8.38
CA VAL A 140 0.40 -15.29 8.95
C VAL A 140 -0.55 -15.88 7.89
N SER A 141 -0.59 -17.21 7.79
CA SER A 141 -1.58 -17.97 7.00
C SER A 141 -1.75 -19.38 7.60
N VAL A 142 -2.62 -20.20 6.99
CA VAL A 142 -2.84 -21.61 7.33
C VAL A 142 -1.94 -22.53 6.50
N GLU A 143 -1.37 -23.57 7.11
CA GLU A 143 -0.32 -24.43 6.52
C GLU A 143 -0.74 -25.05 5.17
N HIS A 144 -2.02 -25.43 5.03
CA HIS A 144 -2.55 -26.04 3.81
C HIS A 144 -2.51 -25.12 2.57
N ASN A 145 -2.32 -23.81 2.74
CA ASN A 145 -2.10 -22.86 1.63
C ASN A 145 -0.69 -22.99 1.02
N ARG A 146 -0.33 -24.19 0.57
CA ARG A 146 0.99 -24.52 -0.02
C ARG A 146 1.16 -24.02 -1.48
N GLY A 147 0.15 -23.36 -2.06
CA GLY A 147 0.14 -22.88 -3.45
C GLY A 147 0.96 -21.60 -3.70
N TYR A 148 0.75 -20.54 -2.92
CA TYR A 148 1.34 -19.22 -3.19
C TYR A 148 2.87 -19.16 -2.98
N ARG A 149 3.54 -18.21 -3.65
CA ARG A 149 5.02 -18.05 -3.69
C ARG A 149 5.45 -16.60 -3.47
N THR A 150 4.65 -15.67 -3.97
CA THR A 150 4.72 -14.22 -3.72
C THR A 150 3.47 -13.77 -2.98
N VAL A 151 3.55 -12.62 -2.33
CA VAL A 151 2.40 -11.82 -1.88
C VAL A 151 2.57 -10.38 -2.34
N GLN A 152 1.50 -9.59 -2.26
CA GLN A 152 1.47 -8.17 -2.59
C GLN A 152 0.53 -7.44 -1.62
N PHE A 153 0.75 -6.15 -1.41
CA PHE A 153 -0.03 -5.27 -0.52
C PHE A 153 -0.39 -3.98 -1.25
N GLY A 154 -1.28 -3.16 -0.69
CA GLY A 154 -1.79 -1.94 -1.33
C GLY A 154 -3.04 -2.17 -2.19
N ASP A 155 -3.33 -1.24 -3.11
CA ASP A 155 -4.61 -1.19 -3.83
C ASP A 155 -4.86 -2.38 -4.77
N SER A 156 -6.13 -2.78 -4.89
CA SER A 156 -6.60 -3.90 -5.71
C SER A 156 -6.57 -3.66 -7.22
N GLY A 157 -6.51 -2.41 -7.69
CA GLY A 157 -6.53 -2.06 -9.11
C GLY A 157 -5.27 -2.49 -9.88
N SER A 158 -5.47 -3.06 -11.08
CA SER A 158 -4.40 -3.50 -11.99
C SER A 158 -4.31 -2.71 -13.29
N GLU A 159 -5.18 -1.72 -13.49
CA GLU A 159 -5.34 -1.00 -14.78
C GLU A 159 -4.73 0.41 -14.77
N ASN A 160 -4.45 0.99 -13.60
CA ASN A 160 -3.69 2.24 -13.50
C ASN A 160 -2.18 1.94 -13.64
N PRO A 161 -1.48 2.47 -14.67
CA PRO A 161 -0.05 2.22 -14.88
C PRO A 161 0.87 2.82 -13.80
N ASP A 162 0.36 3.74 -12.96
CA ASP A 162 1.10 4.28 -11.81
C ASP A 162 1.03 3.37 -10.57
N ASN A 163 0.24 2.29 -10.62
CA ASN A 163 0.07 1.39 -9.48
C ASN A 163 1.22 0.37 -9.41
N HIS A 164 2.36 0.83 -8.90
CA HIS A 164 3.60 0.07 -8.74
C HIS A 164 3.46 -1.06 -7.70
N HIS A 165 3.24 -2.29 -8.17
CA HIS A 165 3.06 -3.49 -7.32
C HIS A 165 4.36 -4.25 -7.07
N PHE A 166 4.82 -4.33 -5.81
CA PHE A 166 6.01 -5.09 -5.45
C PHE A 166 5.71 -6.55 -5.05
N ASN A 167 6.42 -7.50 -5.67
CA ASN A 167 6.24 -8.94 -5.46
C ASN A 167 7.06 -9.46 -4.27
N TYR A 168 6.46 -9.51 -3.09
CA TYR A 168 7.07 -10.05 -1.87
C TYR A 168 7.21 -11.57 -1.93
N GLN A 169 8.33 -12.06 -2.45
CA GLN A 169 8.71 -13.50 -2.46
C GLN A 169 8.83 -14.06 -1.03
N LEU A 170 8.33 -15.28 -0.82
CA LEU A 170 8.54 -16.07 0.39
C LEU A 170 9.92 -16.74 0.36
N VAL A 171 10.70 -16.60 1.44
CA VAL A 171 12.00 -17.30 1.58
C VAL A 171 11.87 -18.57 2.44
N SER A 172 10.96 -18.58 3.41
CA SER A 172 10.53 -19.74 4.20
C SER A 172 9.05 -19.57 4.56
N ARG A 173 8.32 -20.67 4.77
CA ARG A 173 6.96 -20.65 5.33
C ARG A 173 6.91 -20.60 6.84
N ASN A 174 7.91 -21.17 7.52
CA ASN A 174 7.89 -21.36 8.97
C ASN A 174 6.55 -22.01 9.41
N ASP A 175 6.26 -23.16 8.80
CA ASP A 175 5.12 -24.02 9.14
C ASP A 175 5.25 -24.50 10.60
N TYR A 176 4.14 -24.57 11.34
CA TYR A 176 4.17 -24.91 12.76
C TYR A 176 4.20 -26.43 13.00
N ASP A 177 5.25 -26.90 13.67
CA ASP A 177 5.40 -28.30 14.09
C ASP A 177 4.99 -28.48 15.57
N PRO A 178 3.84 -29.11 15.88
CA PRO A 178 3.40 -29.41 17.26
C PRO A 178 4.29 -30.43 17.98
N LYS A 179 5.30 -31.02 17.32
CA LYS A 179 6.28 -31.96 17.90
C LYS A 179 7.70 -31.39 17.91
N GLY A 180 7.92 -30.21 17.35
CA GLY A 180 9.23 -29.59 17.20
C GLY A 180 9.73 -28.93 18.50
N SER A 181 11.01 -28.52 18.52
CA SER A 181 11.64 -27.83 19.65
C SER A 181 11.08 -26.42 19.96
N LYS A 182 10.03 -26.00 19.24
CA LYS A 182 9.28 -24.75 19.44
C LYS A 182 7.77 -24.99 19.63
N ALA A 183 7.35 -26.23 19.85
CA ALA A 183 5.96 -26.55 20.11
C ALA A 183 5.46 -25.84 21.37
N ILE A 184 4.28 -25.23 21.28
CA ILE A 184 3.61 -24.56 22.40
C ILE A 184 2.88 -25.64 23.20
N GLN A 185 3.12 -25.72 24.51
CA GLN A 185 2.53 -26.74 25.36
C GLN A 185 0.99 -26.63 25.35
N GLY A 186 0.31 -27.70 24.93
CA GLY A 186 -1.14 -27.73 24.71
C GLY A 186 -1.60 -27.47 23.27
N PHE A 187 -0.74 -26.90 22.41
CA PHE A 187 -1.08 -26.53 21.04
C PHE A 187 -0.73 -27.64 20.04
N THR A 188 -1.75 -28.44 19.70
CA THR A 188 -1.62 -29.69 18.93
C THR A 188 -1.97 -29.56 17.44
N HIS A 189 -2.47 -28.40 17.01
CA HIS A 189 -2.90 -28.18 15.62
C HIS A 189 -1.73 -27.73 14.74
N ASN A 190 -1.59 -28.27 13.53
CA ASN A 190 -0.49 -27.95 12.61
C ASN A 190 -0.84 -26.94 11.50
N ASP A 191 -2.13 -26.63 11.27
CA ASP A 191 -2.58 -25.83 10.12
C ASP A 191 -2.34 -24.31 10.29
N TYR A 192 -1.08 -23.94 10.54
CA TYR A 192 -0.61 -22.58 10.79
C TYR A 192 0.82 -22.40 10.26
N GLN A 193 1.07 -21.28 9.56
CA GLN A 193 2.39 -20.92 9.04
C GLN A 193 2.68 -19.43 9.25
N THR A 194 3.96 -19.09 9.45
CA THR A 194 4.43 -17.70 9.63
C THR A 194 5.47 -17.25 8.58
N PRO A 195 5.15 -17.21 7.27
CA PRO A 195 6.15 -17.02 6.23
C PRO A 195 6.99 -15.75 6.35
N ARG A 196 8.31 -15.94 6.19
CA ARG A 196 9.29 -14.85 6.09
C ARG A 196 9.38 -14.38 4.64
N LEU A 197 9.22 -13.08 4.43
CA LEU A 197 9.36 -12.42 3.13
C LEU A 197 10.81 -12.05 2.85
N HIS A 198 11.21 -11.97 1.57
CA HIS A 198 12.58 -11.59 1.19
C HIS A 198 12.91 -10.10 1.44
N LYS A 199 11.91 -9.23 1.57
CA LYS A 199 12.00 -7.78 1.79
C LYS A 199 11.04 -7.33 2.91
N LEU A 200 11.30 -6.16 3.49
CA LEU A 200 10.39 -5.48 4.43
C LEU A 200 9.21 -4.87 3.66
N VAL A 201 8.00 -4.99 4.18
CA VAL A 201 6.80 -4.38 3.59
C VAL A 201 6.76 -2.89 3.92
N THR A 202 6.60 -2.06 2.88
CA THR A 202 6.60 -0.60 2.99
C THR A 202 5.21 -0.01 2.79
N GLU A 203 4.37 -0.66 1.98
CA GLU A 203 3.06 -0.17 1.54
C GLU A 203 1.97 -0.18 2.64
N THR A 204 2.21 -0.87 3.76
CA THR A 204 1.31 -0.89 4.94
C THR A 204 2.12 -1.02 6.23
N ALA A 205 1.55 -0.57 7.36
CA ALA A 205 2.02 -0.98 8.69
C ALA A 205 1.53 -2.41 9.00
N PRO A 206 2.24 -3.24 9.77
CA PRO A 206 1.76 -4.57 10.16
C PRO A 206 0.59 -4.50 11.15
N ALA A 207 -0.29 -5.50 11.11
CA ALA A 207 -1.34 -5.71 12.10
C ALA A 207 -0.75 -5.98 13.50
N GLU A 208 -1.26 -5.28 14.51
CA GLU A 208 -1.04 -5.65 15.90
C GLU A 208 -1.73 -7.01 16.19
N GLN A 209 -1.02 -7.92 16.84
CA GLN A 209 -1.55 -9.23 17.21
C GLN A 209 -1.95 -9.22 18.67
N SER A 210 -3.11 -9.79 19.00
CA SER A 210 -3.52 -9.93 20.40
C SER A 210 -2.49 -10.73 21.19
N GLN A 211 -2.16 -10.25 22.38
CA GLN A 211 -1.29 -10.95 23.34
C GLN A 211 -2.08 -11.66 24.45
N GLU A 212 -3.42 -11.62 24.40
CA GLU A 212 -4.28 -12.21 25.43
C GLU A 212 -4.24 -13.74 25.40
N LYS A 213 -4.03 -14.31 26.59
CA LYS A 213 -3.83 -15.75 26.88
C LYS A 213 -4.99 -16.33 27.70
N ASN A 214 -5.80 -15.50 28.36
CA ASN A 214 -7.09 -15.91 28.90
C ASN A 214 -8.13 -15.88 27.76
N TYR A 215 -8.22 -17.01 27.04
CA TYR A 215 -9.03 -17.10 25.83
C TYR A 215 -10.54 -16.84 26.05
N ASP A 216 -11.05 -16.97 27.28
CA ASP A 216 -12.46 -16.71 27.56
C ASP A 216 -12.80 -15.21 27.53
N LEU A 217 -11.82 -14.31 27.67
CA LEU A 217 -12.03 -12.86 27.50
C LEU A 217 -12.45 -12.51 26.06
N TYR A 218 -12.09 -13.32 25.06
CA TYR A 218 -12.59 -13.13 23.68
C TYR A 218 -14.11 -13.36 23.54
N ARG A 219 -14.77 -13.95 24.54
CA ARG A 219 -16.24 -14.03 24.64
C ARG A 219 -16.84 -12.95 25.54
N ASP A 220 -16.03 -12.21 26.27
CA ASP A 220 -16.51 -11.12 27.12
C ASP A 220 -16.98 -9.97 26.23
N ALA A 221 -18.29 -9.72 26.29
CA ALA A 221 -18.94 -8.70 25.49
C ALA A 221 -18.76 -7.27 26.03
N SER A 222 -17.71 -7.04 26.83
CA SER A 222 -17.14 -5.74 27.19
C SER A 222 -15.64 -5.60 26.84
N ILE A 223 -14.95 -6.68 26.43
CA ILE A 223 -13.50 -6.70 26.13
C ILE A 223 -13.19 -6.97 24.65
N PHE A 224 -13.72 -8.06 24.06
CA PHE A 224 -13.69 -8.29 22.60
C PHE A 224 -15.07 -8.52 21.94
N PRO A 225 -16.10 -7.69 22.18
CA PRO A 225 -17.45 -7.98 21.69
C PRO A 225 -17.67 -8.09 20.14
N MET A 226 -16.71 -7.80 19.26
CA MET A 226 -16.83 -7.80 17.79
C MET A 226 -15.57 -8.41 17.18
N PHE A 227 -15.77 -9.25 16.17
CA PHE A 227 -14.73 -9.66 15.25
C PHE A 227 -15.16 -9.31 13.82
N ILE A 228 -14.26 -8.69 13.07
CA ILE A 228 -14.46 -8.31 11.67
C ILE A 228 -13.42 -9.05 10.82
N ARG A 229 -13.80 -9.49 9.62
CA ARG A 229 -12.92 -10.23 8.70
C ARG A 229 -13.06 -9.76 7.26
N ALA A 230 -11.99 -9.91 6.48
CA ALA A 230 -12.01 -9.90 5.03
C ALA A 230 -11.26 -11.12 4.49
N GLY A 231 -11.62 -11.60 3.29
CA GLY A 231 -11.01 -12.78 2.67
C GLY A 231 -11.70 -13.19 1.38
N SER A 232 -11.09 -14.10 0.62
CA SER A 232 -11.47 -14.42 -0.77
C SER A 232 -12.02 -15.84 -0.99
N GLY A 233 -12.33 -16.58 0.08
CA GLY A 233 -12.91 -17.93 -0.03
C GLY A 233 -14.22 -17.93 -0.81
N THR A 234 -14.50 -19.03 -1.52
CA THR A 234 -15.61 -19.26 -2.46
C THR A 234 -16.85 -18.44 -2.10
N GLN A 235 -17.34 -17.63 -3.03
CA GLN A 235 -18.30 -16.58 -2.72
C GLN A 235 -19.73 -17.12 -2.84
N TYR A 236 -20.56 -16.94 -1.81
CA TYR A 236 -21.95 -17.40 -1.76
C TYR A 236 -22.89 -16.32 -1.22
N ILE A 237 -24.14 -16.39 -1.66
CA ILE A 237 -25.25 -15.57 -1.15
C ILE A 237 -26.34 -16.47 -0.57
N LEU A 238 -26.99 -15.98 0.49
CA LEU A 238 -28.10 -16.63 1.18
C LEU A 238 -29.27 -15.64 1.19
N ALA A 239 -30.28 -15.86 0.34
CA ALA A 239 -31.38 -14.90 0.15
C ALA A 239 -32.15 -14.62 1.45
N GLU A 240 -32.47 -15.67 2.21
CA GLU A 240 -33.24 -15.59 3.46
C GLU A 240 -32.85 -16.72 4.44
N LYS A 241 -33.38 -16.64 5.66
CA LYS A 241 -33.10 -17.59 6.74
C LYS A 241 -33.59 -19.00 6.36
N ASN A 242 -32.65 -19.95 6.29
CA ASN A 242 -32.84 -21.35 5.88
C ASN A 242 -32.93 -21.61 4.36
N ALA A 243 -32.68 -20.61 3.50
CA ALA A 243 -32.58 -20.84 2.05
C ALA A 243 -31.36 -21.71 1.66
N VAL A 244 -31.38 -22.23 0.43
CA VAL A 244 -30.19 -22.87 -0.17
C VAL A 244 -29.15 -21.78 -0.49
N LYS A 245 -27.87 -22.04 -0.20
CA LYS A 245 -26.76 -21.14 -0.56
C LYS A 245 -26.51 -21.19 -2.07
N GLU A 246 -26.54 -20.04 -2.73
CA GLU A 246 -26.18 -19.89 -4.14
C GLU A 246 -24.70 -19.49 -4.28
N LYS A 247 -23.96 -20.17 -5.16
CA LYS A 247 -22.55 -19.85 -5.45
C LYS A 247 -22.48 -18.69 -6.46
N LEU A 248 -21.68 -17.68 -6.14
CA LEU A 248 -21.43 -16.51 -6.99
C LEU A 248 -20.06 -16.53 -7.67
N ALA A 249 -19.01 -16.99 -6.99
CA ALA A 249 -17.65 -17.05 -7.56
C ALA A 249 -16.77 -18.11 -6.90
N ASP A 250 -15.73 -18.52 -7.61
CA ASP A 250 -14.65 -19.37 -7.10
C ASP A 250 -13.69 -18.62 -6.16
N PRO A 251 -12.92 -19.33 -5.32
CA PRO A 251 -12.00 -18.70 -4.38
C PRO A 251 -10.91 -17.89 -5.08
N TYR A 252 -10.37 -16.89 -4.38
CA TYR A 252 -9.35 -15.94 -4.86
C TYR A 252 -9.79 -14.97 -5.97
N ALA A 253 -11.06 -15.00 -6.40
CA ALA A 253 -11.58 -14.07 -7.40
C ALA A 253 -11.61 -12.60 -6.94
N TYR A 254 -12.01 -12.36 -5.67
CA TYR A 254 -12.07 -11.03 -5.05
C TYR A 254 -12.27 -11.15 -3.52
N LEU A 255 -12.07 -10.05 -2.79
CA LEU A 255 -12.28 -9.96 -1.34
C LEU A 255 -13.76 -9.72 -0.98
N ILE A 256 -14.23 -10.39 0.06
CA ILE A 256 -15.49 -10.12 0.76
C ILE A 256 -15.25 -10.07 2.26
N GLY A 257 -15.85 -9.09 2.93
CA GLY A 257 -15.71 -8.89 4.37
C GLY A 257 -17.04 -8.67 5.08
N GLY A 258 -16.98 -8.66 6.41
CA GLY A 258 -18.11 -8.41 7.30
C GLY A 258 -17.76 -8.74 8.76
N THR A 259 -18.73 -8.60 9.65
CA THR A 259 -18.67 -9.16 11.01
C THR A 259 -18.64 -10.69 10.96
N THR A 260 -18.06 -11.34 11.97
CA THR A 260 -18.21 -12.78 12.16
C THR A 260 -19.58 -13.10 12.76
N LEU A 261 -19.98 -14.37 12.66
CA LEU A 261 -21.01 -14.93 13.55
C LEU A 261 -20.56 -14.82 15.02
N LYS A 262 -21.48 -15.00 15.97
CA LYS A 262 -21.16 -15.02 17.41
C LYS A 262 -20.09 -16.08 17.75
N LEU A 263 -19.12 -15.71 18.59
CA LEU A 263 -18.15 -16.67 19.13
C LEU A 263 -18.85 -17.61 20.13
N THR A 264 -18.86 -18.92 19.85
CA THR A 264 -19.58 -19.91 20.67
C THR A 264 -18.67 -20.81 21.50
N SER A 265 -17.45 -21.06 21.03
CA SER A 265 -16.39 -21.63 21.87
C SER A 265 -15.01 -21.22 21.40
N ASN A 266 -14.07 -21.23 22.34
CA ASN A 266 -12.66 -20.88 22.21
C ASN A 266 -11.85 -21.88 23.04
N ASN A 267 -10.58 -22.02 22.70
CA ASN A 267 -9.55 -22.65 23.54
C ASN A 267 -8.19 -22.15 23.04
N ALA A 268 -7.08 -22.68 23.57
CA ALA A 268 -5.74 -22.28 23.16
C ALA A 268 -5.41 -22.49 21.68
N ASN A 269 -6.19 -23.31 20.96
CA ASN A 269 -5.87 -23.82 19.63
C ASN A 269 -6.87 -23.35 18.55
N THR A 270 -8.13 -23.04 18.90
CA THR A 270 -9.21 -22.77 17.95
C THR A 270 -10.25 -21.77 18.44
N PHE A 271 -10.81 -20.98 17.52
CA PHE A 271 -12.01 -20.14 17.71
C PHE A 271 -13.17 -20.65 16.86
N VAL A 272 -14.36 -20.80 17.43
CA VAL A 272 -15.53 -21.43 16.80
C VAL A 272 -16.72 -20.46 16.80
N PHE A 273 -16.86 -19.75 15.68
CA PHE A 273 -17.97 -18.84 15.43
C PHE A 273 -19.19 -19.61 14.89
N LYS A 274 -20.36 -19.47 15.52
CA LYS A 274 -21.64 -20.07 15.10
C LYS A 274 -22.78 -19.11 15.40
N GLY A 275 -23.76 -19.05 14.51
CA GLY A 275 -24.89 -18.13 14.57
C GLY A 275 -25.55 -18.05 13.20
N ASN A 276 -26.30 -16.98 12.94
CA ASN A 276 -26.72 -16.61 11.60
C ASN A 276 -26.08 -15.27 11.19
N VAL A 277 -26.14 -14.88 9.92
CA VAL A 277 -25.53 -13.64 9.40
C VAL A 277 -26.35 -12.37 9.77
N PHE A 278 -26.86 -12.35 11.01
CA PHE A 278 -27.83 -11.41 11.56
C PHE A 278 -27.62 -11.14 13.09
N ASP A 279 -26.42 -11.40 13.66
CA ASP A 279 -26.09 -11.31 15.11
C ASP A 279 -24.80 -10.44 15.37
N ASP A 280 -24.72 -9.53 16.37
CA ASP A 280 -23.71 -8.40 16.49
C ASP A 280 -23.04 -8.11 17.90
N SER A 281 -21.86 -7.37 17.97
CA SER A 281 -21.43 -6.43 19.08
C SER A 281 -20.16 -5.46 18.89
N TYR A 282 -19.10 -5.38 19.77
CA TYR A 282 -18.19 -4.18 20.13
C TYR A 282 -16.60 -4.41 20.47
N SER A 283 -15.77 -3.57 21.19
CA SER A 283 -14.30 -3.82 21.60
C SER A 283 -13.65 -2.79 22.62
N PRO A 284 -12.68 -3.12 23.57
CA PRO A 284 -11.37 -2.37 23.78
C PRO A 284 -10.14 -2.93 24.67
N LEU A 285 -8.87 -2.60 24.29
CA LEU A 285 -7.58 -2.28 25.06
C LEU A 285 -6.77 -3.30 25.98
N SER A 286 -5.50 -3.15 26.51
CA SER A 286 -4.37 -2.13 26.63
C SER A 286 -2.87 -2.65 26.87
N SER A 287 -1.83 -1.95 26.35
CA SER A 287 -0.46 -1.58 26.94
C SER A 287 0.72 -2.59 27.25
N HIS A 288 2.04 -2.26 27.46
CA HIS A 288 3.01 -1.24 26.88
C HIS A 288 4.59 -1.52 26.89
N PRO A 289 5.52 -1.06 27.80
CA PRO A 289 6.84 -0.44 27.39
C PRO A 289 8.21 -0.78 28.12
N GLN A 290 9.32 -0.08 27.72
CA GLN A 290 10.74 0.12 28.27
C GLN A 290 11.94 -0.76 27.77
N GLN A 291 13.25 -0.37 27.80
CA GLN A 291 14.01 0.89 27.52
C GLN A 291 15.58 0.65 27.47
N GLY A 292 16.35 1.33 26.60
CA GLY A 292 17.86 1.41 26.60
C GLY A 292 18.60 0.71 25.42
N ASP A 293 19.90 0.91 25.12
CA ASP A 293 20.88 1.99 25.45
C ASP A 293 22.13 2.01 24.47
N SER A 294 23.20 2.77 24.78
CA SER A 294 24.23 3.45 23.93
C SER A 294 25.32 2.62 23.16
N GLY A 295 25.93 3.22 22.12
CA GLY A 295 26.59 2.53 20.98
C GLY A 295 28.15 2.47 20.91
N LYS A 296 28.67 1.89 19.81
CA LYS A 296 30.08 1.49 19.56
C LYS A 296 30.43 1.43 18.05
N THR A 297 31.72 1.45 17.69
CA THR A 297 32.18 1.19 16.30
C THR A 297 32.40 -0.30 16.01
N PHE A 298 32.02 -0.75 14.82
CA PHE A 298 32.13 -2.13 14.33
C PHE A 298 32.56 -2.20 12.84
N THR A 299 33.37 -3.20 12.49
CA THR A 299 33.70 -3.53 11.09
C THR A 299 32.99 -4.80 10.67
N TRP A 300 32.36 -4.81 9.50
CA TRP A 300 31.61 -5.94 8.95
C TRP A 300 32.32 -6.52 7.72
N THR A 301 32.79 -7.76 7.82
CA THR A 301 33.50 -8.49 6.76
C THR A 301 32.71 -9.74 6.36
N ALA A 302 32.38 -9.87 5.06
CA ALA A 302 31.76 -11.07 4.52
C ALA A 302 32.77 -12.22 4.34
N LEU A 303 32.36 -13.45 4.66
CA LEU A 303 33.10 -14.70 4.47
C LEU A 303 32.15 -15.74 3.85
N GLY A 304 31.91 -15.60 2.55
CA GLY A 304 30.99 -16.47 1.80
C GLY A 304 29.55 -16.31 2.26
N ASN A 305 28.96 -17.40 2.74
CA ASN A 305 27.61 -17.45 3.31
C ASN A 305 27.51 -16.91 4.75
N SER A 306 28.63 -16.59 5.39
CA SER A 306 28.71 -16.05 6.74
C SER A 306 29.37 -14.67 6.75
N SER A 307 29.37 -13.99 7.89
CA SER A 307 30.12 -12.75 8.07
C SER A 307 30.54 -12.55 9.52
N ARG A 308 31.62 -11.79 9.70
CA ARG A 308 32.17 -11.41 11.00
C ARG A 308 31.96 -9.92 11.21
N ILE A 309 31.38 -9.56 12.34
CA ILE A 309 31.26 -8.19 12.82
C ILE A 309 32.18 -8.06 14.04
N THR A 310 33.28 -7.34 13.90
CA THR A 310 34.32 -7.22 14.92
C THR A 310 34.28 -5.85 15.60
N GLY A 311 34.40 -5.87 16.93
CA GLY A 311 34.64 -4.70 17.77
C GLY A 311 35.80 -4.96 18.73
N ALA A 312 36.19 -3.96 19.52
CA ALA A 312 37.43 -3.97 20.30
C ALA A 312 37.58 -5.12 21.34
N THR A 313 36.49 -5.77 21.74
CA THR A 313 36.50 -6.84 22.77
C THR A 313 35.61 -8.05 22.45
N ALA A 314 34.96 -8.09 21.28
CA ALA A 314 34.04 -9.17 20.91
C ALA A 314 33.89 -9.32 19.40
N GLU A 315 33.60 -10.54 18.96
CA GLU A 315 33.25 -10.91 17.60
C GLU A 315 31.81 -11.44 17.55
N LEU A 316 31.01 -10.95 16.61
CA LEU A 316 29.67 -11.44 16.32
C LEU A 316 29.66 -12.06 14.91
N VAL A 317 29.26 -13.32 14.80
CA VAL A 317 29.02 -13.97 13.51
C VAL A 317 27.56 -13.76 13.09
N VAL A 318 27.35 -13.36 11.84
CA VAL A 318 26.01 -13.15 11.25
C VAL A 318 25.94 -13.87 9.91
N ASP A 319 24.99 -14.78 9.74
CA ASP A 319 24.79 -15.46 8.46
C ASP A 319 24.31 -14.46 7.38
N LEU A 320 24.84 -14.63 6.16
CA LEU A 320 24.50 -13.88 4.96
C LEU A 320 23.64 -14.73 4.00
N ALA A 321 23.46 -14.32 2.75
CA ALA A 321 22.89 -15.19 1.74
C ALA A 321 23.83 -16.36 1.39
N ASP A 322 23.31 -17.57 1.32
CA ASP A 322 24.08 -18.75 0.90
C ASP A 322 23.72 -19.15 -0.54
N THR A 323 24.55 -18.76 -1.51
CA THR A 323 24.36 -19.10 -2.93
C THR A 323 24.72 -20.55 -3.28
N SER A 324 25.27 -21.33 -2.34
CA SER A 324 25.48 -22.77 -2.51
C SER A 324 24.23 -23.60 -2.17
N LEU A 325 23.32 -23.05 -1.35
CA LEU A 325 22.01 -23.66 -1.12
C LEU A 325 21.12 -23.54 -2.36
N PRO A 326 20.32 -24.56 -2.70
CA PRO A 326 19.56 -24.59 -3.94
C PRO A 326 18.42 -23.55 -3.96
N ASP A 327 18.63 -22.45 -4.70
CA ASP A 327 17.54 -21.60 -5.21
C ASP A 327 16.89 -22.34 -6.40
N PRO A 328 15.59 -22.66 -6.34
CA PRO A 328 14.98 -23.53 -7.35
C PRO A 328 14.78 -22.83 -8.70
N THR A 329 15.50 -23.30 -9.71
CA THR A 329 14.99 -23.32 -11.09
C THR A 329 13.66 -24.08 -11.12
N THR A 330 12.56 -23.33 -11.18
CA THR A 330 11.18 -23.80 -11.39
C THR A 330 10.72 -25.01 -10.55
N GLY A 331 10.07 -24.78 -9.40
CA GLY A 331 9.12 -25.76 -8.86
C GLY A 331 9.06 -25.94 -7.33
N LYS A 332 10.06 -25.49 -6.56
CA LYS A 332 10.06 -25.65 -5.08
C LYS A 332 9.54 -24.39 -4.36
N PRO A 333 9.04 -24.48 -3.10
CA PRO A 333 8.25 -23.40 -2.50
C PRO A 333 9.00 -22.28 -1.77
N HIS A 334 10.34 -22.36 -1.69
CA HIS A 334 11.16 -21.58 -0.77
C HIS A 334 12.47 -21.14 -1.43
N LYS A 335 13.15 -20.16 -0.82
CA LYS A 335 14.52 -19.75 -1.18
C LYS A 335 15.46 -19.90 0.02
N PRO A 336 16.02 -21.10 0.24
CA PRO A 336 16.93 -21.37 1.36
C PRO A 336 18.15 -20.44 1.37
N SER A 337 18.67 -20.13 0.19
CA SER A 337 19.78 -19.19 -0.03
C SER A 337 19.53 -17.82 0.62
N LEU A 338 18.39 -17.20 0.34
CA LEU A 338 17.99 -15.93 0.96
C LEU A 338 17.58 -16.11 2.43
N HIS A 339 16.98 -17.24 2.80
CA HIS A 339 16.56 -17.50 4.18
C HIS A 339 17.74 -17.71 5.14
N HIS A 340 18.90 -18.16 4.66
CA HIS A 340 20.11 -18.30 5.48
C HIS A 340 20.43 -16.98 6.19
N GLY A 341 20.37 -15.85 5.47
CA GLY A 341 20.71 -14.53 6.01
C GLY A 341 19.91 -14.12 7.25
N LYS A 342 20.59 -13.64 8.29
CA LYS A 342 19.97 -13.24 9.57
C LYS A 342 19.85 -11.72 9.71
N THR A 343 18.82 -11.28 10.42
CA THR A 343 18.58 -9.87 10.74
C THR A 343 19.49 -9.41 11.87
N LEU A 344 20.13 -8.26 11.69
CA LEU A 344 20.97 -7.61 12.70
C LEU A 344 20.17 -6.49 13.39
N LYS A 345 20.33 -6.36 14.71
CA LYS A 345 19.81 -5.24 15.50
C LYS A 345 20.99 -4.45 16.08
N ILE A 346 20.92 -3.14 15.96
CA ILE A 346 21.98 -2.20 16.33
C ILE A 346 21.34 -1.18 17.29
N SER A 347 21.70 -1.26 18.56
CA SER A 347 21.18 -0.37 19.62
C SER A 347 22.19 0.70 20.00
N GLY A 348 21.69 1.85 20.42
CA GLY A 348 22.50 2.91 21.02
C GLY A 348 23.03 3.95 20.04
N ASP A 349 23.36 5.12 20.56
CA ASP A 349 23.79 6.25 19.75
C ASP A 349 25.31 6.26 19.56
N GLY A 350 25.76 6.75 18.40
CA GLY A 350 27.18 6.85 18.05
C GLY A 350 27.77 5.58 17.44
N ASN A 351 26.94 4.70 16.87
CA ASN A 351 27.42 3.50 16.19
C ASN A 351 28.03 3.83 14.82
N THR A 352 29.19 3.27 14.47
CA THR A 352 29.69 3.27 13.08
C THR A 352 29.84 1.84 12.60
N LEU A 353 29.21 1.50 11.47
CA LEU A 353 29.22 0.18 10.84
C LEU A 353 29.93 0.26 9.50
N ASN A 354 31.19 -0.19 9.44
CA ASN A 354 31.99 -0.13 8.22
C ASN A 354 31.98 -1.45 7.45
N LEU A 355 31.48 -1.46 6.23
CA LEU A 355 31.44 -2.62 5.33
C LEU A 355 32.79 -2.76 4.60
N ALA A 356 33.57 -3.77 4.98
CA ALA A 356 34.86 -4.05 4.35
C ALA A 356 34.73 -4.59 2.90
N ASN A 357 33.57 -5.15 2.57
CA ASN A 357 33.23 -5.75 1.28
C ASN A 357 31.74 -5.51 0.97
N ASN A 358 31.31 -5.77 -0.27
CA ASN A 358 29.90 -5.86 -0.62
C ASN A 358 29.20 -6.91 0.25
N ILE A 359 28.07 -6.56 0.87
CA ILE A 359 27.29 -7.43 1.75
C ILE A 359 25.99 -7.85 1.06
N ASN A 360 25.79 -9.15 0.87
CA ASN A 360 24.49 -9.73 0.52
C ASN A 360 23.91 -10.45 1.75
N GLN A 361 23.12 -9.74 2.53
CA GLN A 361 22.45 -10.26 3.73
C GLN A 361 21.23 -11.13 3.40
N GLY A 362 20.86 -11.32 2.12
CA GLY A 362 19.70 -12.09 1.69
C GLY A 362 18.39 -11.53 2.27
N ALA A 363 17.66 -12.34 3.03
CA ALA A 363 16.49 -11.89 3.77
C ALA A 363 16.83 -11.27 5.15
N GLY A 364 18.10 -11.09 5.52
CA GLY A 364 18.47 -10.34 6.72
C GLY A 364 18.16 -8.85 6.55
N ALA A 365 17.61 -8.23 7.58
CA ALA A 365 17.38 -6.79 7.67
C ALA A 365 18.34 -6.12 8.65
N LEU A 366 18.36 -4.78 8.65
CA LEU A 366 19.00 -3.97 9.69
C LEU A 366 17.92 -3.22 10.47
N TYR A 367 18.00 -3.26 11.81
CA TYR A 367 17.15 -2.47 12.71
C TYR A 367 18.04 -1.58 13.58
N PHE A 368 17.86 -0.27 13.51
CA PHE A 368 18.62 0.72 14.25
C PHE A 368 17.77 1.37 15.34
N SER A 369 18.04 1.00 16.59
CA SER A 369 17.44 1.59 17.80
C SER A 369 18.29 2.72 18.37
N GLY A 370 19.16 3.31 17.54
CA GLY A 370 20.10 4.35 17.91
C GLY A 370 20.77 4.98 16.69
N ASN A 371 21.35 6.17 16.89
CA ASN A 371 22.02 6.95 15.86
C ASN A 371 23.26 6.23 15.35
N ALA A 372 23.40 6.12 14.02
CA ALA A 372 24.48 5.39 13.40
C ALA A 372 24.99 6.02 12.10
N VAL A 373 26.21 5.65 11.70
CA VAL A 373 26.77 5.89 10.36
C VAL A 373 27.11 4.53 9.74
N VAL A 374 26.70 4.30 8.48
CA VAL A 374 27.03 3.08 7.73
C VAL A 374 27.91 3.46 6.54
N THR A 375 29.16 2.98 6.57
CA THR A 375 30.20 3.30 5.59
C THR A 375 30.62 2.06 4.81
N GLY A 376 31.33 2.25 3.70
CA GLY A 376 31.93 1.17 2.92
C GLY A 376 33.42 1.40 2.67
N ALA A 377 34.14 0.34 2.34
CA ALA A 377 35.58 0.40 2.03
C ALA A 377 35.92 1.26 0.79
N ASN A 378 34.94 1.55 -0.08
CA ASN A 378 35.01 2.47 -1.20
C ASN A 378 33.59 2.94 -1.58
N GLU A 379 33.47 3.97 -2.44
CA GLU A 379 32.16 4.53 -2.83
C GLU A 379 31.23 3.57 -3.58
N MET A 380 31.76 2.53 -4.22
CA MET A 380 30.99 1.50 -4.93
C MET A 380 30.62 0.30 -4.04
N THR A 381 30.86 0.39 -2.72
CA THR A 381 30.51 -0.68 -1.78
C THR A 381 28.99 -0.76 -1.64
N THR A 382 28.44 -1.96 -1.83
CA THR A 382 27.00 -2.21 -1.83
C THR A 382 26.53 -3.03 -0.63
N TRP A 383 25.34 -2.72 -0.13
CA TRP A 383 24.58 -3.60 0.75
C TRP A 383 23.27 -4.02 0.06
N LEU A 384 22.97 -5.32 0.13
CA LEU A 384 21.68 -5.89 -0.26
C LEU A 384 21.13 -6.70 0.91
N GLY A 385 19.88 -6.43 1.28
CA GLY A 385 19.16 -7.18 2.30
C GLY A 385 17.67 -6.89 2.26
N ALA A 386 16.93 -7.40 3.24
CA ALA A 386 15.48 -7.26 3.30
C ALA A 386 15.03 -5.80 3.48
N GLY A 387 15.81 -4.97 4.17
CA GLY A 387 15.57 -3.54 4.33
C GLY A 387 16.14 -2.97 5.64
N ILE A 388 15.87 -1.69 5.87
CA ILE A 388 16.33 -0.91 7.02
C ILE A 388 15.11 -0.42 7.81
N SER A 389 15.11 -0.65 9.12
CA SER A 389 14.24 0.04 10.08
C SER A 389 15.06 1.02 10.90
N VAL A 390 14.60 2.26 11.05
CA VAL A 390 15.19 3.24 11.97
C VAL A 390 14.13 3.66 12.98
N ASP A 391 14.42 3.51 14.27
CA ASP A 391 13.44 3.79 15.32
C ASP A 391 13.21 5.30 15.50
N LYS A 392 12.06 5.66 16.10
CA LYS A 392 11.63 7.05 16.29
C LYS A 392 12.72 7.91 16.95
N ASN A 393 12.89 9.14 16.45
CA ASN A 393 13.88 10.11 16.90
C ASN A 393 15.35 9.69 16.70
N LYS A 394 15.65 8.64 15.92
CA LYS A 394 17.01 8.25 15.54
C LYS A 394 17.31 8.62 14.09
N ASN A 395 18.58 8.86 13.79
CA ASN A 395 19.10 9.09 12.43
C ASN A 395 20.18 8.06 12.09
N VAL A 396 20.05 7.41 10.94
CA VAL A 396 21.11 6.61 10.34
C VAL A 396 21.64 7.36 9.13
N GLU A 397 22.91 7.74 9.17
CA GLU A 397 23.63 8.18 7.99
C GLU A 397 24.08 6.96 7.17
N TRP A 398 23.86 6.98 5.86
CA TRP A 398 23.98 5.82 4.98
C TRP A 398 24.77 6.17 3.73
N GLN A 399 26.03 5.71 3.68
CA GLN A 399 27.01 6.08 2.66
C GLN A 399 27.30 4.96 1.64
N VAL A 400 26.56 3.84 1.68
CA VAL A 400 26.74 2.67 0.80
C VAL A 400 25.63 2.53 -0.24
N HIS A 401 25.95 1.98 -1.41
CA HIS A 401 25.00 1.76 -2.51
C HIS A 401 24.11 0.52 -2.27
N ASN A 402 23.11 0.32 -3.13
CA ASN A 402 22.45 -0.98 -3.30
C ASN A 402 22.48 -1.43 -4.78
N PRO A 403 22.49 -2.75 -5.09
CA PRO A 403 22.72 -3.21 -6.46
C PRO A 403 21.64 -2.83 -7.48
N VAL A 404 22.01 -2.86 -8.77
CA VAL A 404 21.07 -2.76 -9.91
C VAL A 404 19.92 -3.77 -9.73
N GLY A 405 18.68 -3.29 -9.82
CA GLY A 405 17.48 -4.11 -9.68
C GLY A 405 17.10 -4.46 -8.24
N ASP A 406 17.87 -4.02 -7.23
CA ASP A 406 17.45 -4.09 -5.84
C ASP A 406 16.55 -2.91 -5.45
N ARG A 407 15.48 -3.18 -4.70
CA ARG A 407 14.65 -2.15 -4.03
C ARG A 407 14.99 -2.12 -2.54
N LEU A 408 15.78 -1.14 -2.10
CA LEU A 408 16.00 -0.85 -0.68
C LEU A 408 14.65 -0.54 -0.03
N SER A 409 14.34 -1.14 1.12
CA SER A 409 13.05 -0.96 1.80
C SER A 409 13.27 -0.25 3.15
N LYS A 410 12.82 1.00 3.28
CA LYS A 410 12.96 1.82 4.50
C LYS A 410 11.64 1.88 5.28
N ILE A 411 11.71 1.51 6.56
CA ILE A 411 10.61 1.60 7.54
C ILE A 411 11.10 2.19 8.88
N GLY A 412 10.22 2.21 9.89
CA GLY A 412 10.45 2.86 11.18
C GLY A 412 10.41 4.38 11.11
N GLU A 413 9.89 5.02 12.15
CA GLU A 413 9.62 6.47 12.20
C GLU A 413 10.87 7.37 12.13
N GLY A 414 12.08 6.82 12.30
CA GLY A 414 13.33 7.57 12.27
C GLY A 414 13.82 7.95 10.87
N THR A 415 14.91 8.70 10.84
CA THR A 415 15.52 9.27 9.62
C THR A 415 16.59 8.34 9.04
N LEU A 416 16.60 8.17 7.72
CA LEU A 416 17.73 7.65 6.95
C LEU A 416 18.30 8.79 6.09
N THR A 417 19.49 9.26 6.43
CA THR A 417 20.21 10.29 5.65
C THR A 417 21.13 9.60 4.66
N VAL A 418 20.78 9.60 3.37
CA VAL A 418 21.57 8.98 2.31
C VAL A 418 22.64 9.97 1.84
N SER A 419 23.91 9.66 2.08
CA SER A 419 25.06 10.55 1.87
C SER A 419 26.25 9.85 1.22
N GLY A 420 26.00 8.78 0.46
CA GLY A 420 27.02 8.11 -0.34
C GLY A 420 27.57 9.00 -1.45
N LYS A 421 28.63 8.53 -2.12
CA LYS A 421 29.21 9.20 -3.29
C LYS A 421 28.83 8.49 -4.58
N GLY A 422 28.92 9.20 -5.71
CA GLY A 422 28.73 8.63 -7.03
C GLY A 422 27.28 8.32 -7.37
N LYS A 423 27.08 7.54 -8.43
CA LYS A 423 25.77 7.13 -8.93
C LYS A 423 25.36 5.77 -8.35
N ASN A 424 24.51 5.77 -7.31
CA ASN A 424 23.86 4.55 -6.87
C ASN A 424 22.85 4.10 -7.94
N LEU A 425 22.84 2.80 -8.25
CA LEU A 425 22.03 2.21 -9.33
C LEU A 425 20.82 1.41 -8.83
N GLY A 426 20.76 1.08 -7.54
CA GLY A 426 19.57 0.49 -6.93
C GLY A 426 18.44 1.50 -6.73
N SER A 427 17.23 1.01 -6.47
CA SER A 427 16.05 1.82 -6.14
C SER A 427 15.74 1.78 -4.64
N ILE A 428 14.83 2.65 -4.19
CA ILE A 428 14.30 2.66 -2.82
C ILE A 428 12.77 2.68 -2.82
N SER A 429 12.17 1.99 -1.87
CA SER A 429 10.81 2.22 -1.40
C SER A 429 10.85 2.69 0.05
N VAL A 430 10.27 3.86 0.28
CA VAL A 430 10.15 4.50 1.59
C VAL A 430 8.73 4.28 2.07
N GLY A 431 8.58 3.51 3.14
CA GLY A 431 7.29 3.21 3.76
C GLY A 431 7.06 3.90 5.10
N ASP A 432 8.09 4.42 5.77
CA ASP A 432 7.92 5.05 7.08
C ASP A 432 9.09 5.99 7.43
N GLY A 433 8.82 6.93 8.34
CA GLY A 433 9.77 7.94 8.82
C GLY A 433 10.28 8.88 7.73
N THR A 434 11.50 9.36 7.91
CA THR A 434 12.13 10.33 6.97
C THR A 434 13.24 9.68 6.16
N VAL A 435 13.38 10.06 4.89
CA VAL A 435 14.58 9.85 4.08
C VAL A 435 15.08 11.20 3.59
N ILE A 436 16.35 11.50 3.82
CA ILE A 436 17.00 12.70 3.25
C ILE A 436 17.92 12.23 2.13
N LEU A 437 17.67 12.66 0.90
CA LEU A 437 18.54 12.42 -0.24
C LEU A 437 19.60 13.52 -0.29
N ASN A 438 20.81 13.17 0.14
CA ASN A 438 21.99 14.04 0.19
C ASN A 438 23.24 13.31 -0.37
N GLN A 439 23.05 12.53 -1.44
CA GLN A 439 24.14 11.90 -2.19
C GLN A 439 25.12 12.97 -2.67
N GLN A 440 26.41 12.66 -2.59
CA GLN A 440 27.52 13.49 -3.03
C GLN A 440 28.02 13.03 -4.41
N ALA A 441 28.73 13.90 -5.12
CA ALA A 441 29.39 13.51 -6.38
C ALA A 441 30.51 12.49 -6.11
N GLY A 442 30.64 11.50 -7.00
CA GLY A 442 31.79 10.59 -7.07
C GLY A 442 32.99 11.22 -7.78
N GLU A 443 34.06 10.46 -7.96
CA GLU A 443 35.32 10.99 -8.53
C GLU A 443 35.15 11.58 -9.95
N ASN A 444 34.25 11.02 -10.77
CA ASN A 444 33.93 11.51 -12.11
C ASN A 444 32.91 12.67 -12.13
N GLY A 445 32.52 13.21 -10.98
CA GLY A 445 31.45 14.22 -10.87
C GLY A 445 30.02 13.65 -10.97
N GLU A 446 29.87 12.35 -11.22
CA GLU A 446 28.58 11.68 -11.34
C GLU A 446 27.87 11.51 -9.98
N LYS A 447 26.53 11.58 -9.99
CA LYS A 447 25.70 11.64 -8.78
C LYS A 447 24.29 11.13 -9.07
N SER A 448 23.78 10.25 -8.20
CA SER A 448 22.36 9.91 -8.05
C SER A 448 22.19 9.10 -6.77
N ALA A 449 21.22 9.46 -5.91
CA ALA A 449 20.97 8.77 -4.65
C ALA A 449 20.35 7.38 -4.87
N PHE A 450 19.49 7.26 -5.89
CA PHE A 450 18.85 6.03 -6.36
C PHE A 450 18.55 6.15 -7.85
N SER A 451 18.17 5.03 -8.49
CA SER A 451 17.61 5.01 -9.85
C SER A 451 16.09 5.24 -9.90
N GLU A 452 15.38 4.93 -8.80
CA GLU A 452 13.94 5.10 -8.63
C GLU A 452 13.60 5.27 -7.13
N VAL A 453 12.61 6.12 -6.82
CA VAL A 453 12.16 6.43 -5.45
C VAL A 453 10.64 6.27 -5.33
N GLY A 454 10.21 5.19 -4.68
CA GLY A 454 8.82 4.93 -4.35
C GLY A 454 8.43 5.46 -2.96
N ILE A 455 7.44 6.32 -2.88
CA ILE A 455 6.89 6.89 -1.64
C ILE A 455 5.54 6.22 -1.37
N VAL A 456 5.40 5.48 -0.27
CA VAL A 456 4.23 4.63 -0.01
C VAL A 456 3.72 4.64 1.44
N SER A 457 2.45 4.26 1.61
CA SER A 457 1.66 4.13 2.85
C SER A 457 1.24 5.42 3.56
N GLY A 458 1.63 6.61 3.07
CA GLY A 458 1.20 7.91 3.60
C GLY A 458 1.94 8.40 4.85
N ARG A 459 2.63 7.48 5.55
CA ARG A 459 3.52 7.79 6.68
C ARG A 459 4.78 8.60 6.34
N PRO A 460 5.50 8.37 5.21
CA PRO A 460 6.86 8.85 5.08
C PRO A 460 6.98 10.30 4.58
N THR A 461 8.16 10.89 4.79
CA THR A 461 8.64 12.09 4.12
C THR A 461 9.98 11.82 3.43
N VAL A 462 10.09 12.09 2.13
CA VAL A 462 11.37 12.14 1.41
C VAL A 462 11.76 13.60 1.21
N ILE A 463 12.97 13.99 1.63
CA ILE A 463 13.49 15.35 1.54
C ILE A 463 14.63 15.37 0.52
N LEU A 464 14.59 16.32 -0.42
CA LEU A 464 15.69 16.55 -1.37
C LEU A 464 16.65 17.60 -0.79
N ASN A 465 17.93 17.25 -0.61
CA ASN A 465 18.94 18.25 -0.25
C ASN A 465 19.47 19.02 -1.46
N SER A 466 19.26 18.51 -2.68
CA SER A 466 19.53 19.20 -3.94
C SER A 466 18.64 18.66 -5.08
N ALA A 467 18.45 19.42 -6.16
CA ALA A 467 17.55 19.05 -7.27
C ALA A 467 18.04 17.84 -8.11
N ASP A 468 19.33 17.55 -8.06
CA ASP A 468 20.06 16.51 -8.82
C ASP A 468 20.24 15.19 -8.03
N GLN A 469 19.39 14.94 -7.03
CA GLN A 469 19.45 13.72 -6.20
C GLN A 469 18.84 12.48 -6.88
N VAL A 470 17.86 12.68 -7.76
CA VAL A 470 17.19 11.63 -8.54
C VAL A 470 16.50 12.30 -9.75
N ASP A 471 16.28 11.56 -10.83
CA ASP A 471 15.37 12.01 -11.90
C ASP A 471 13.94 12.17 -11.32
N PRO A 472 13.30 13.36 -11.38
CA PRO A 472 11.94 13.55 -10.89
C PRO A 472 10.93 12.59 -11.52
N ASN A 473 11.16 12.15 -12.76
CA ASN A 473 10.30 11.21 -13.47
C ASN A 473 10.39 9.78 -12.91
N SER A 474 11.46 9.46 -12.18
CA SER A 474 11.65 8.20 -11.45
C SER A 474 11.17 8.26 -9.98
N ILE A 475 10.44 9.33 -9.60
CA ILE A 475 9.73 9.40 -8.32
C ILE A 475 8.27 8.96 -8.54
N TYR A 476 7.76 8.07 -7.69
CA TYR A 476 6.35 7.70 -7.68
C TYR A 476 5.73 7.71 -6.28
N PHE A 477 4.46 8.12 -6.22
CA PHE A 477 3.59 7.94 -5.06
C PHE A 477 2.71 6.71 -5.28
N GLY A 478 3.08 5.60 -4.63
CA GLY A 478 2.30 4.37 -4.69
C GLY A 478 1.08 4.42 -3.76
N TYR A 479 0.61 3.25 -3.29
CA TYR A 479 -0.54 3.17 -2.39
C TYR A 479 -0.39 4.09 -1.16
N ARG A 480 -1.36 4.99 -0.96
CA ARG A 480 -1.40 6.06 0.05
C ARG A 480 -0.25 7.07 0.02
N GLY A 481 0.63 7.04 -0.98
CA GLY A 481 1.70 8.01 -1.17
C GLY A 481 2.52 8.32 0.09
N GLY A 482 2.56 9.61 0.45
CA GLY A 482 3.43 10.20 1.45
C GLY A 482 3.86 11.59 0.99
N ARG A 483 4.86 12.19 1.66
CA ARG A 483 5.40 13.51 1.31
C ARG A 483 6.70 13.42 0.50
N LEU A 484 6.79 14.22 -0.56
CA LEU A 484 8.06 14.71 -1.12
C LEU A 484 8.22 16.17 -0.69
N ASP A 485 9.26 16.47 0.09
CA ASP A 485 9.67 17.84 0.40
C ASP A 485 10.78 18.27 -0.56
N LEU A 486 10.52 19.36 -1.28
CA LEU A 486 11.46 19.96 -2.21
C LEU A 486 12.56 20.76 -1.49
N ASN A 487 12.33 21.24 -0.26
CA ASN A 487 13.31 21.98 0.54
C ASN A 487 14.01 23.09 -0.29
N GLY A 488 13.22 23.96 -0.92
CA GLY A 488 13.68 25.05 -1.77
C GLY A 488 14.18 24.67 -3.17
N ASN A 489 14.28 23.38 -3.51
CA ASN A 489 14.70 22.94 -4.84
C ASN A 489 13.60 23.13 -5.89
N SER A 490 14.01 23.32 -7.14
CA SER A 490 13.09 23.39 -8.29
C SER A 490 13.28 22.17 -9.19
N LEU A 491 12.17 21.54 -9.61
CA LEU A 491 12.17 20.29 -10.37
C LEU A 491 11.32 20.41 -11.65
N THR A 492 11.68 19.64 -12.67
CA THR A 492 10.87 19.45 -13.88
C THR A 492 10.41 18.00 -13.96
N PHE A 493 9.09 17.79 -14.08
CA PHE A 493 8.47 16.50 -14.28
C PHE A 493 7.74 16.49 -15.62
N ASN A 494 7.86 15.40 -16.38
CA ASN A 494 6.97 15.12 -17.50
C ASN A 494 5.55 14.89 -16.97
N ARG A 495 5.44 14.12 -15.88
CA ARG A 495 4.23 13.92 -15.08
C ARG A 495 4.64 13.42 -13.68
N ILE A 496 3.81 13.66 -12.67
CA ILE A 496 4.00 13.07 -11.34
C ILE A 496 3.32 11.70 -11.32
N GLN A 497 4.07 10.61 -11.14
CA GLN A 497 3.49 9.28 -11.03
C GLN A 497 2.77 9.13 -9.68
N ASN A 498 1.46 8.84 -9.69
CA ASN A 498 0.64 8.84 -8.47
C ASN A 498 -0.58 7.92 -8.56
N VAL A 499 -0.84 7.15 -7.48
CA VAL A 499 -2.01 6.25 -7.38
C VAL A 499 -3.24 6.95 -6.81
N ASP A 500 -3.09 7.65 -5.68
CA ASP A 500 -4.22 8.19 -4.89
C ASP A 500 -3.88 9.54 -4.22
N ASP A 501 -4.79 10.04 -3.39
CA ASP A 501 -4.70 11.35 -2.75
C ASP A 501 -3.83 11.37 -1.47
N GLY A 502 -3.19 10.26 -1.11
CA GLY A 502 -2.12 10.25 -0.12
C GLY A 502 -0.80 10.82 -0.66
N ALA A 503 -0.67 11.03 -1.97
CA ALA A 503 0.45 11.75 -2.56
C ALA A 503 0.44 13.23 -2.14
N ARG A 504 1.59 13.76 -1.68
CA ARG A 504 1.75 15.19 -1.39
C ARG A 504 3.15 15.69 -1.77
N ILE A 505 3.23 16.84 -2.43
CA ILE A 505 4.49 17.56 -2.65
C ILE A 505 4.46 18.89 -1.89
N VAL A 506 5.48 19.15 -1.07
CA VAL A 506 5.58 20.31 -0.18
C VAL A 506 6.91 21.04 -0.40
N ASN A 507 7.00 22.23 0.18
CA ASN A 507 8.28 22.87 0.46
C ASN A 507 8.29 23.26 1.95
N ASN A 508 9.00 22.50 2.79
CA ASN A 508 9.14 22.84 4.21
C ASN A 508 10.30 23.83 4.47
N ASN A 509 10.86 24.45 3.42
CA ASN A 509 11.88 25.51 3.51
C ASN A 509 11.24 26.90 3.36
N ALA A 510 11.13 27.65 4.46
CA ALA A 510 10.56 28.99 4.48
C ALA A 510 11.48 30.08 3.86
N GLY A 511 12.78 29.81 3.71
CA GLY A 511 13.75 30.79 3.19
C GLY A 511 13.90 30.79 1.66
N THR A 512 13.64 29.66 1.02
CA THR A 512 13.85 29.45 -0.43
C THR A 512 12.59 28.92 -1.10
N ALA A 513 12.12 29.62 -2.15
CA ALA A 513 10.95 29.21 -2.91
C ALA A 513 11.26 28.04 -3.86
N ALA A 514 10.45 26.98 -3.79
CA ALA A 514 10.50 25.83 -4.69
C ALA A 514 9.59 26.04 -5.91
N ASN A 515 9.94 25.43 -7.05
CA ASN A 515 9.15 25.51 -8.28
C ASN A 515 9.03 24.12 -8.94
N ILE A 516 7.83 23.74 -9.37
CA ILE A 516 7.58 22.53 -10.14
C ILE A 516 7.17 22.92 -11.57
N SER A 517 7.93 22.47 -12.56
CA SER A 517 7.56 22.56 -13.98
C SER A 517 6.96 21.24 -14.44
N LEU A 518 5.68 21.25 -14.81
CA LEU A 518 4.97 20.11 -15.39
C LEU A 518 4.93 20.28 -16.92
N VAL A 519 5.74 19.50 -17.65
CA VAL A 519 6.00 19.69 -19.09
C VAL A 519 5.32 18.67 -20.01
N GLY A 520 4.53 17.76 -19.44
CA GLY A 520 3.87 16.68 -20.17
C GLY A 520 4.84 15.57 -20.59
N GLN A 521 4.30 14.48 -21.12
CA GLN A 521 5.12 13.43 -21.73
C GLN A 521 5.71 13.95 -23.04
N VAL A 522 7.01 13.74 -23.23
CA VAL A 522 7.76 14.07 -24.45
C VAL A 522 8.51 12.83 -24.91
N PHE A 523 8.52 12.60 -26.22
CA PHE A 523 9.34 11.58 -26.87
C PHE A 523 10.51 12.27 -27.59
N THR A 524 11.72 11.73 -27.45
CA THR A 524 12.97 12.34 -27.96
C THR A 524 13.74 11.42 -28.90
N ALA A 525 14.78 11.93 -29.57
CA ALA A 525 15.64 11.15 -30.46
C ALA A 525 16.47 10.06 -29.73
N ASN A 526 16.49 10.07 -28.40
CA ASN A 526 17.09 9.03 -27.56
C ASN A 526 16.11 7.88 -27.26
N ASP A 527 14.81 8.16 -27.25
CA ASP A 527 13.75 7.18 -26.98
C ASP A 527 13.41 6.31 -28.21
N VAL A 528 13.83 6.74 -29.42
CA VAL A 528 13.60 6.01 -30.68
C VAL A 528 14.34 4.67 -30.68
N ARG A 529 13.64 3.58 -30.33
CA ARG A 529 14.22 2.23 -30.42
C ARG A 529 14.40 1.86 -31.89
N THR A 530 15.66 1.73 -32.32
CA THR A 530 16.03 1.25 -33.66
C THR A 530 16.54 -0.19 -33.57
N ILE A 531 16.04 -1.08 -34.45
CA ILE A 531 16.57 -2.46 -34.63
C ILE A 531 16.76 -2.77 -36.12
N ASN A 532 17.49 -3.84 -36.46
CA ASN A 532 17.54 -4.35 -37.83
C ASN A 532 16.35 -5.29 -38.12
N PHE A 533 15.97 -5.41 -39.40
CA PHE A 533 14.94 -6.38 -39.81
C PHE A 533 15.37 -7.81 -39.43
N GLY A 534 14.48 -8.54 -38.73
CA GLY A 534 14.73 -9.89 -38.22
C GLY A 534 15.10 -9.96 -36.73
N GLU A 535 15.49 -8.85 -36.09
CA GLU A 535 15.81 -8.81 -34.65
C GLU A 535 14.57 -8.77 -33.74
N GLY A 536 13.38 -8.61 -34.33
CA GLY A 536 12.09 -8.64 -33.64
C GLY A 536 11.06 -7.71 -34.27
N TYR A 537 9.96 -7.46 -33.56
CA TYR A 537 8.87 -6.55 -33.96
C TYR A 537 8.61 -5.42 -32.96
N ASN A 538 9.33 -5.38 -31.83
CA ASN A 538 9.18 -4.35 -30.81
C ASN A 538 10.27 -3.28 -30.98
N ALA A 539 10.01 -2.33 -31.87
CA ALA A 539 10.84 -1.15 -32.12
C ALA A 539 10.00 -0.04 -32.75
N ASP A 540 10.48 1.20 -32.68
CA ASP A 540 9.85 2.34 -33.33
C ASP A 540 10.39 2.55 -34.76
N LEU A 541 11.64 2.12 -35.00
CA LEU A 541 12.34 2.26 -36.27
C LEU A 541 13.09 0.97 -36.62
N PHE A 542 13.08 0.61 -37.90
CA PHE A 542 13.62 -0.65 -38.42
C PHE A 542 14.59 -0.38 -39.56
N ARG A 543 15.78 -0.99 -39.53
CA ARG A 543 16.85 -0.78 -40.52
C ARG A 543 17.00 -1.99 -41.45
N SER A 544 17.04 -1.74 -42.76
CA SER A 544 17.34 -2.77 -43.78
C SER A 544 18.16 -2.16 -44.91
N GLN A 545 19.28 -2.80 -45.26
CA GLN A 545 20.18 -2.40 -46.36
C GLN A 545 20.63 -0.91 -46.34
N GLY A 546 20.67 -0.29 -45.15
CA GLY A 546 21.01 1.13 -44.96
C GLY A 546 19.81 2.08 -44.93
N ALA A 547 18.64 1.67 -45.42
CA ALA A 547 17.39 2.41 -45.31
C ALA A 547 16.70 2.19 -43.96
N TYR A 548 15.91 3.18 -43.53
CA TYR A 548 15.11 3.16 -42.31
C TYR A 548 13.62 3.18 -42.61
N PHE A 549 12.89 2.34 -41.89
CA PHE A 549 11.47 2.06 -42.08
C PHE A 549 10.71 2.10 -40.75
N VAL A 550 9.40 2.33 -40.82
CA VAL A 550 8.46 2.16 -39.71
C VAL A 550 7.38 1.15 -40.08
N LEU A 551 6.75 0.53 -39.08
CA LEU A 551 5.55 -0.28 -39.25
C LEU A 551 4.31 0.60 -39.03
N GLU A 552 3.48 0.78 -40.06
CA GLU A 552 2.25 1.58 -40.01
C GLU A 552 1.09 0.78 -40.60
N ASN A 553 0.02 0.57 -39.82
CA ASN A 553 -1.17 -0.18 -40.24
C ASN A 553 -0.83 -1.58 -40.82
N ASN A 554 0.11 -2.29 -40.17
CA ASN A 554 0.68 -3.57 -40.60
C ASN A 554 1.45 -3.56 -41.94
N ALA A 555 1.78 -2.38 -42.48
CA ALA A 555 2.60 -2.20 -43.67
C ALA A 555 3.95 -1.53 -43.36
N TRP A 556 5.00 -1.93 -44.06
CA TRP A 556 6.32 -1.30 -43.96
C TRP A 556 6.37 -0.02 -44.79
N LYS A 557 6.75 1.09 -44.16
CA LYS A 557 6.88 2.40 -44.79
C LYS A 557 8.33 2.88 -44.71
N PHE A 558 8.95 3.12 -45.87
CA PHE A 558 10.24 3.78 -45.96
C PHE A 558 10.15 5.23 -45.47
N ILE A 559 11.14 5.67 -44.69
CA ILE A 559 11.21 7.04 -44.14
C ILE A 559 12.42 7.80 -44.68
N SER A 560 13.64 7.29 -44.49
CA SER A 560 14.87 7.93 -44.98
C SER A 560 16.02 6.94 -45.11
N TRP A 561 17.07 7.35 -45.83
CA TRP A 561 18.40 6.71 -45.82
C TRP A 561 19.29 7.25 -44.67
N ASN A 562 18.92 8.38 -44.08
CA ASN A 562 19.58 8.98 -42.93
C ASN A 562 18.89 8.53 -41.62
N HIS A 563 19.68 8.25 -40.57
CA HIS A 563 19.14 7.77 -39.29
C HIS A 563 18.45 8.87 -38.48
N ASP A 564 19.02 10.08 -38.46
CA ASP A 564 18.52 11.20 -37.66
C ASP A 564 17.25 11.81 -38.26
N ASP A 565 17.12 11.88 -39.59
CA ASP A 565 15.85 12.21 -40.26
C ASP A 565 14.76 11.19 -39.91
N ALA A 566 15.11 9.91 -39.90
CA ALA A 566 14.17 8.83 -39.58
C ALA A 566 13.78 8.81 -38.09
N LYS A 567 14.72 9.11 -37.19
CA LYS A 567 14.44 9.38 -35.77
C LYS A 567 13.51 10.58 -35.62
N LYS A 568 13.78 11.69 -36.32
CA LYS A 568 12.98 12.92 -36.28
C LYS A 568 11.53 12.65 -36.69
N TYR A 569 11.30 11.91 -37.78
CA TYR A 569 9.95 11.47 -38.17
C TYR A 569 9.23 10.70 -37.06
N VAL A 570 9.92 9.74 -36.40
CA VAL A 570 9.34 8.98 -35.28
C VAL A 570 9.02 9.90 -34.10
N VAL A 571 9.93 10.83 -33.75
CA VAL A 571 9.75 11.81 -32.67
C VAL A 571 8.56 12.72 -32.93
N GLU A 572 8.46 13.32 -34.11
CA GLU A 572 7.35 14.20 -34.51
C GLU A 572 6.02 13.43 -34.46
N LYS A 573 5.98 12.21 -35.03
CA LYS A 573 4.77 11.36 -35.01
C LYS A 573 4.36 10.95 -33.58
N LYS A 574 5.32 10.61 -32.72
CA LYS A 574 5.06 10.21 -31.33
C LYS A 574 4.52 11.39 -30.52
N ASN A 575 5.17 12.54 -30.60
CA ASN A 575 4.72 13.77 -29.93
C ASN A 575 3.36 14.26 -30.46
N LYS A 576 3.08 14.10 -31.76
CA LYS A 576 1.75 14.39 -32.34
C LYS A 576 0.63 13.55 -31.72
N ALA A 577 0.93 12.34 -31.23
CA ALA A 577 -0.01 11.48 -30.51
C ALA A 577 -0.12 11.79 -29.00
N LEU A 578 0.64 12.77 -28.49
CA LEU A 578 0.61 13.28 -27.11
C LEU A 578 0.01 14.70 -27.02
N GLU A 579 -0.41 15.28 -28.14
CA GLU A 579 -1.23 16.50 -28.14
C GLU A 579 -2.59 16.24 -27.49
N ASN A 580 -3.10 17.24 -26.76
CA ASN A 580 -4.35 17.16 -25.99
C ASN A 580 -4.37 16.07 -24.90
N GLN A 581 -3.21 15.49 -24.55
CA GLN A 581 -3.11 14.44 -23.54
C GLN A 581 -3.54 14.95 -22.15
N LEU A 582 -4.37 14.16 -21.47
CA LEU A 582 -4.79 14.38 -20.10
C LEU A 582 -3.81 13.75 -19.12
N TYR A 583 -3.15 14.60 -18.33
CA TYR A 583 -2.39 14.22 -17.13
C TYR A 583 -3.29 14.40 -15.90
N ALA A 584 -3.03 13.65 -14.84
CA ALA A 584 -3.81 13.72 -13.61
C ALA A 584 -2.94 13.57 -12.36
N TYR A 585 -3.22 14.41 -11.35
CA TYR A 585 -2.64 14.31 -10.02
C TYR A 585 -3.74 14.24 -8.97
N ASN A 586 -3.81 13.09 -8.30
CA ASN A 586 -4.82 12.79 -7.29
C ASN A 586 -4.44 13.39 -5.92
N GLY A 587 -3.18 13.76 -5.74
CA GLY A 587 -2.59 14.27 -4.50
C GLY A 587 -2.71 15.78 -4.27
N TYR A 588 -1.92 16.27 -3.33
CA TYR A 588 -1.94 17.65 -2.87
C TYR A 588 -0.61 18.38 -3.10
N PHE A 589 -0.66 19.65 -3.49
CA PHE A 589 0.49 20.55 -3.45
C PHE A 589 0.41 21.49 -2.23
N GLY A 590 1.54 21.72 -1.57
CA GLY A 590 1.59 22.48 -0.31
C GLY A 590 1.30 21.61 0.91
N GLU A 591 1.61 22.13 2.09
CA GLU A 591 1.50 21.44 3.37
C GLU A 591 0.13 21.65 4.04
N SER A 592 -0.32 20.66 4.80
CA SER A 592 -1.54 20.69 5.62
C SER A 592 -1.29 20.39 7.10
N ASP A 593 -0.09 19.93 7.45
CA ASP A 593 0.38 19.72 8.82
C ASP A 593 0.85 21.06 9.41
N SER A 594 0.05 21.67 10.28
CA SER A 594 0.37 22.96 10.91
C SER A 594 1.53 22.92 11.91
N SER A 595 2.22 21.79 12.06
CA SER A 595 3.51 21.70 12.79
C SER A 595 4.73 21.80 11.87
N ARG A 596 4.53 21.96 10.56
CA ARG A 596 5.56 22.13 9.53
C ARG A 596 5.40 23.46 8.82
N GLU A 597 6.51 24.00 8.32
CA GLU A 597 6.49 25.19 7.46
C GLU A 597 5.80 24.90 6.13
N ASN A 598 4.93 25.80 5.68
CA ASN A 598 4.37 25.80 4.33
C ASN A 598 5.11 26.85 3.48
N GLY A 599 6.40 26.59 3.23
CA GLY A 599 7.28 27.47 2.48
C GLY A 599 6.86 27.61 1.02
N LYS A 600 7.25 28.72 0.39
CA LYS A 600 6.75 29.14 -0.92
C LYS A 600 6.95 28.06 -1.99
N LEU A 601 5.89 27.73 -2.70
CA LEU A 601 5.85 26.68 -3.72
C LEU A 601 5.05 27.16 -4.94
N ASN A 602 5.66 27.17 -6.11
CA ASN A 602 4.99 27.47 -7.38
C ASN A 602 4.86 26.21 -8.25
N ILE A 603 3.74 26.06 -8.93
CA ILE A 603 3.41 24.96 -9.83
C ILE A 603 3.10 25.54 -11.21
N HIS A 604 3.91 25.20 -12.21
CA HIS A 604 3.81 25.70 -13.58
C HIS A 604 3.45 24.55 -14.52
N PHE A 605 2.22 24.52 -15.04
CA PHE A 605 1.84 23.58 -16.10
C PHE A 605 2.09 24.23 -17.46
N LYS A 606 3.16 23.78 -18.11
CA LYS A 606 3.65 24.29 -19.40
C LYS A 606 4.01 23.10 -20.30
N PRO A 607 3.01 22.35 -20.81
CA PRO A 607 3.24 21.19 -21.64
C PRO A 607 3.99 21.57 -22.92
N ILE A 608 4.91 20.68 -23.33
CA ILE A 608 5.70 20.81 -24.56
C ILE A 608 4.87 20.41 -25.80
N ASN A 609 3.90 19.51 -25.61
CA ASN A 609 2.93 19.11 -26.63
C ASN A 609 1.62 19.91 -26.48
N ALA A 610 1.09 20.40 -27.60
CA ALA A 610 -0.03 21.34 -27.66
C ALA A 610 -1.32 20.82 -27.00
N GLY A 611 -2.09 21.72 -26.39
CA GLY A 611 -3.41 21.47 -25.80
C GLY A 611 -3.43 20.57 -24.55
N GLY A 612 -2.26 20.28 -23.97
CA GLY A 612 -2.14 19.38 -22.81
C GLY A 612 -3.01 19.79 -21.62
N LYS A 613 -3.59 18.82 -20.93
CA LYS A 613 -4.53 19.04 -19.82
C LYS A 613 -4.00 18.46 -18.49
N LEU A 614 -4.26 19.13 -17.38
CA LEU A 614 -3.88 18.69 -16.04
C LEU A 614 -5.10 18.68 -15.10
N LEU A 615 -5.60 17.48 -14.79
CA LEU A 615 -6.65 17.24 -13.81
C LEU A 615 -6.07 17.16 -12.40
N LEU A 616 -6.55 18.01 -11.49
CA LEU A 616 -6.21 17.96 -10.06
C LEU A 616 -7.44 17.53 -9.26
N THR A 617 -7.32 16.41 -8.51
CA THR A 617 -8.43 15.81 -7.74
C THR A 617 -8.11 15.53 -6.26
N GLY A 618 -6.96 16.01 -5.77
CA GLY A 618 -6.66 16.14 -4.34
C GLY A 618 -7.00 17.55 -3.86
N GLY A 619 -6.05 18.47 -3.92
CA GLY A 619 -6.24 19.87 -3.53
C GLY A 619 -4.94 20.67 -3.55
N THR A 620 -4.99 21.93 -3.14
CA THR A 620 -3.80 22.77 -2.98
C THR A 620 -3.85 23.61 -1.71
N THR A 621 -2.69 23.82 -1.09
CA THR A 621 -2.45 24.77 0.01
C THR A 621 -1.19 25.59 -0.31
N LEU A 622 -1.18 26.29 -1.44
CA LEU A 622 0.04 26.93 -1.96
C LEU A 622 0.21 28.37 -1.42
N ASP A 623 1.28 28.64 -0.65
CA ASP A 623 1.87 29.98 -0.74
C ASP A 623 2.66 30.04 -2.05
N GLY A 624 2.08 30.67 -3.07
CA GLY A 624 2.67 30.74 -4.41
C GLY A 624 1.65 30.67 -5.53
N ILE A 625 2.14 30.26 -6.71
CA ILE A 625 1.40 30.32 -7.97
C ILE A 625 1.01 28.92 -8.43
N LEU A 626 -0.20 28.77 -8.97
CA LEU A 626 -0.57 27.67 -9.86
C LEU A 626 -0.83 28.24 -11.25
N SER A 627 0.07 28.02 -12.23
CA SER A 627 -0.05 28.59 -13.58
C SER A 627 -0.37 27.57 -14.67
N ALA A 628 -1.28 27.93 -15.58
CA ALA A 628 -1.47 27.33 -16.90
C ALA A 628 -0.85 28.24 -17.96
N GLU A 629 0.03 27.71 -18.81
CA GLU A 629 0.79 28.50 -19.80
C GLU A 629 0.69 27.88 -21.20
N ASN A 630 1.09 28.63 -22.24
CA ASN A 630 0.91 28.24 -23.65
C ASN A 630 -0.59 28.06 -23.98
N ASP A 631 -1.03 26.86 -24.39
CA ASP A 631 -2.42 26.52 -24.71
C ASP A 631 -3.02 25.47 -23.74
N ALA A 632 -2.39 25.34 -22.55
CA ALA A 632 -2.68 24.30 -21.58
C ALA A 632 -3.93 24.55 -20.73
N GLU A 633 -4.55 23.48 -20.22
CA GLU A 633 -5.77 23.54 -19.41
C GLU A 633 -5.60 22.84 -18.06
N ILE A 634 -5.71 23.57 -16.95
CA ILE A 634 -5.80 22.99 -15.60
C ILE A 634 -7.27 22.83 -15.23
N ILE A 635 -7.64 21.64 -14.75
CA ILE A 635 -9.00 21.30 -14.33
C ILE A 635 -8.95 20.98 -12.83
N LEU A 636 -9.48 21.89 -12.01
CA LEU A 636 -9.67 21.68 -10.58
C LEU A 636 -11.01 20.99 -10.35
N SER A 637 -11.01 19.82 -9.72
CA SER A 637 -12.21 19.00 -9.58
C SER A 637 -12.27 18.29 -8.23
N GLY A 638 -13.49 18.01 -7.75
CA GLY A 638 -13.71 16.89 -6.84
C GLY A 638 -13.49 15.54 -7.54
N ARG A 639 -13.72 14.44 -6.83
CA ARG A 639 -13.63 13.07 -7.38
C ARG A 639 -14.79 12.20 -6.94
N PRO A 640 -15.17 11.12 -7.66
CA PRO A 640 -16.07 10.11 -7.12
C PRO A 640 -15.55 9.54 -5.80
N ILE A 641 -16.46 9.16 -4.90
CA ILE A 641 -16.12 8.28 -3.77
C ILE A 641 -15.59 6.95 -4.35
N PRO A 642 -14.42 6.45 -3.91
CA PRO A 642 -13.86 5.21 -4.44
C PRO A 642 -14.68 4.01 -3.95
N TYR A 643 -15.31 3.28 -4.86
CA TYR A 643 -16.03 2.04 -4.59
C TYR A 643 -15.17 0.82 -4.95
N ALA A 644 -15.35 -0.30 -4.25
CA ALA A 644 -14.76 -1.57 -4.68
C ALA A 644 -15.36 -1.97 -6.04
N ARG A 645 -14.56 -2.52 -6.98
CA ARG A 645 -15.08 -2.80 -8.33
C ARG A 645 -16.26 -3.77 -8.31
N GLN A 646 -17.24 -3.51 -9.17
CA GLN A 646 -18.37 -4.38 -9.43
C GLN A 646 -17.86 -5.65 -10.10
N VAL A 647 -17.99 -6.77 -9.39
CA VAL A 647 -17.50 -8.08 -9.79
C VAL A 647 -18.57 -8.99 -10.40
N LEU A 648 -19.85 -8.61 -10.27
CA LEU A 648 -21.01 -9.35 -10.74
C LEU A 648 -22.04 -8.39 -11.34
N ASP A 649 -22.62 -8.74 -12.48
CA ASP A 649 -23.80 -8.06 -13.02
C ASP A 649 -25.11 -8.53 -12.36
N GLU A 650 -26.25 -7.97 -12.77
CA GLU A 650 -27.58 -8.34 -12.28
C GLU A 650 -27.94 -9.83 -12.53
N ASN A 651 -27.33 -10.44 -13.55
CA ASN A 651 -27.46 -11.85 -13.90
C ASN A 651 -26.39 -12.72 -13.22
N LYS A 652 -25.63 -12.16 -12.27
CA LYS A 652 -24.56 -12.79 -11.49
C LYS A 652 -23.39 -13.29 -12.34
N LYS A 653 -23.22 -12.75 -13.55
CA LYS A 653 -22.07 -13.02 -14.41
C LYS A 653 -20.87 -12.19 -13.98
N THR A 654 -19.69 -12.80 -13.97
CA THR A 654 -18.44 -12.12 -13.62
C THR A 654 -18.13 -10.95 -14.55
N ILE A 655 -17.87 -9.79 -13.95
CA ILE A 655 -17.39 -8.56 -14.60
C ILE A 655 -16.26 -7.94 -13.74
N ASN A 656 -15.65 -6.84 -14.20
CA ASN A 656 -14.65 -6.08 -13.42
C ASN A 656 -14.83 -4.57 -13.62
N LYS A 657 -16.04 -4.07 -13.39
CA LYS A 657 -16.44 -2.71 -13.75
C LYS A 657 -16.21 -1.72 -12.60
N GLU A 658 -15.76 -0.52 -12.91
CA GLU A 658 -15.70 0.58 -11.94
C GLU A 658 -17.10 1.13 -11.63
N ILE A 659 -17.31 1.48 -10.36
CA ILE A 659 -18.55 2.08 -9.88
C ILE A 659 -18.29 3.57 -9.67
N ILE A 660 -18.87 4.37 -10.57
CA ILE A 660 -18.99 5.82 -10.45
C ILE A 660 -20.48 6.11 -10.26
N LYS A 661 -20.83 6.92 -9.27
CA LYS A 661 -22.22 7.29 -8.97
C LYS A 661 -22.33 8.81 -8.93
N GLU A 662 -23.27 9.36 -9.69
CA GLU A 662 -23.36 10.80 -9.91
C GLU A 662 -23.57 11.64 -8.65
N GLY A 663 -24.26 11.11 -7.63
CA GLY A 663 -24.50 11.80 -6.36
C GLY A 663 -23.42 11.59 -5.28
N GLU A 664 -22.49 10.65 -5.45
CA GLU A 664 -21.56 10.21 -4.40
C GLU A 664 -20.11 10.63 -4.73
N TRP A 665 -19.81 11.92 -4.53
CA TRP A 665 -18.52 12.55 -4.83
C TRP A 665 -17.88 13.19 -3.59
N ILE A 666 -16.55 13.14 -3.51
CA ILE A 666 -15.72 13.78 -2.50
C ILE A 666 -15.48 15.23 -2.89
N ASN A 667 -15.86 16.15 -1.99
CA ASN A 667 -15.64 17.58 -2.13
C ASN A 667 -14.17 17.97 -1.86
N ARG A 668 -13.63 18.92 -2.63
CA ARG A 668 -12.23 19.37 -2.54
C ARG A 668 -12.09 20.90 -2.44
N THR A 669 -10.95 21.33 -1.93
CA THR A 669 -10.56 22.74 -1.78
C THR A 669 -9.22 22.99 -2.45
N PHE A 670 -9.09 24.14 -3.11
CA PHE A 670 -7.87 24.58 -3.77
C PHE A 670 -7.53 26.01 -3.33
N SER A 671 -6.44 26.19 -2.58
CA SER A 671 -5.89 27.52 -2.31
C SER A 671 -4.52 27.72 -2.95
N ALA A 672 -4.29 28.95 -3.39
CA ALA A 672 -3.03 29.45 -3.94
C ALA A 672 -2.97 30.97 -3.78
N THR A 673 -1.79 31.55 -3.50
CA THR A 673 -1.62 33.02 -3.50
C THR A 673 -2.09 33.63 -4.83
N THR A 674 -1.79 32.95 -5.96
CA THR A 674 -2.33 33.30 -7.29
C THR A 674 -2.62 32.06 -8.15
N PHE A 675 -3.85 31.94 -8.66
CA PHE A 675 -4.18 31.13 -9.84
C PHE A 675 -3.91 31.95 -11.09
N GLN A 676 -3.05 31.46 -11.98
CA GLN A 676 -2.56 32.22 -13.15
C GLN A 676 -2.84 31.50 -14.46
N ALA A 677 -3.26 32.24 -15.49
CA ALA A 677 -3.22 31.74 -16.86
C ALA A 677 -2.65 32.79 -17.81
N LYS A 678 -1.85 32.35 -18.79
CA LYS A 678 -1.15 33.19 -19.78
C LYS A 678 -1.39 32.69 -21.19
N ASP A 679 -1.02 33.48 -22.20
CA ASP A 679 -1.04 33.08 -23.60
C ASP A 679 -2.45 32.72 -24.10
N ASN A 680 -2.80 31.42 -24.17
CA ASN A 680 -4.15 30.89 -24.42
C ASN A 680 -4.58 29.87 -23.34
N GLY A 681 -3.86 29.84 -22.22
CA GLY A 681 -4.01 28.88 -21.12
C GLY A 681 -5.32 29.04 -20.36
N LYS A 682 -5.72 27.99 -19.64
CA LYS A 682 -7.06 27.86 -19.07
C LYS A 682 -7.04 27.28 -17.66
N ILE A 683 -7.94 27.78 -16.81
CA ILE A 683 -8.26 27.16 -15.51
C ILE A 683 -9.77 26.91 -15.42
N GLU A 684 -10.20 25.65 -15.36
CA GLU A 684 -11.57 25.29 -15.02
C GLU A 684 -11.67 24.88 -13.54
N VAL A 685 -12.68 25.42 -12.85
CA VAL A 685 -13.17 24.90 -11.56
C VAL A 685 -14.44 24.12 -11.82
N SER A 686 -14.33 22.80 -11.84
CA SER A 686 -15.42 21.87 -12.16
C SER A 686 -16.21 21.47 -10.90
N ARG A 687 -16.96 20.36 -10.99
CA ARG A 687 -17.87 19.87 -9.96
C ARG A 687 -17.16 19.47 -8.67
N ASN A 688 -17.89 19.54 -7.56
CA ASN A 688 -17.44 19.10 -6.24
C ASN A 688 -16.15 19.80 -5.75
N VAL A 689 -15.86 20.99 -6.27
CA VAL A 689 -14.97 21.96 -5.61
C VAL A 689 -15.84 22.84 -4.71
N VAL A 690 -15.57 22.85 -3.40
CA VAL A 690 -16.35 23.62 -2.41
C VAL A 690 -15.76 24.99 -2.11
N GLU A 691 -14.45 25.16 -2.29
CA GLU A 691 -13.75 26.41 -2.09
C GLU A 691 -12.57 26.51 -3.06
N VAL A 692 -12.45 27.67 -3.72
CA VAL A 692 -11.21 28.11 -4.39
C VAL A 692 -10.81 29.44 -3.79
N ASN A 693 -9.61 29.52 -3.23
CA ASN A 693 -9.18 30.64 -2.39
C ASN A 693 -7.83 31.18 -2.87
N GLY A 694 -7.86 32.32 -3.55
CA GLY A 694 -6.70 32.90 -4.21
C GLY A 694 -7.05 34.00 -5.20
N ASN A 695 -6.05 34.77 -5.62
CA ASN A 695 -6.22 35.77 -6.69
C ASN A 695 -6.23 35.07 -8.05
N PHE A 696 -7.12 35.46 -8.97
CA PHE A 696 -7.04 35.04 -10.37
C PHE A 696 -6.33 36.11 -11.20
N ASN A 697 -5.31 35.71 -11.97
CA ASN A 697 -4.53 36.58 -12.85
C ASN A 697 -4.47 35.97 -14.26
N LEU A 698 -5.18 36.58 -15.20
CA LEU A 698 -5.29 36.14 -16.59
C LEU A 698 -4.66 37.19 -17.51
N SER A 699 -3.79 36.78 -18.42
CA SER A 699 -3.23 37.64 -19.46
C SER A 699 -3.54 37.14 -20.88
N ASP A 700 -3.34 38.02 -21.87
CA ASP A 700 -3.40 37.67 -23.29
C ASP A 700 -4.80 37.16 -23.71
N ASN A 701 -4.93 35.93 -24.20
CA ASN A 701 -6.20 35.27 -24.51
C ASN A 701 -6.63 34.24 -23.43
N ALA A 702 -5.94 34.20 -22.29
CA ALA A 702 -6.16 33.19 -21.27
C ALA A 702 -7.54 33.29 -20.62
N THR A 703 -8.11 32.15 -20.20
CA THR A 703 -9.47 32.10 -19.65
C THR A 703 -9.55 31.37 -18.31
N ALA A 704 -10.57 31.70 -17.52
CA ALA A 704 -10.97 30.88 -16.38
C ALA A 704 -12.49 30.66 -16.39
N GLN A 705 -12.91 29.44 -16.12
CA GLN A 705 -14.31 29.12 -15.83
C GLN A 705 -14.41 28.71 -14.36
N VAL A 706 -15.02 29.55 -13.52
CA VAL A 706 -15.23 29.25 -12.10
C VAL A 706 -16.66 28.71 -11.91
N GLY A 707 -16.79 27.40 -11.75
CA GLY A 707 -18.05 26.71 -11.48
C GLY A 707 -18.48 25.74 -12.59
N PHE A 708 -19.02 24.59 -12.17
CA PHE A 708 -19.50 23.55 -13.06
C PHE A 708 -20.73 24.00 -13.86
N THR A 709 -20.68 23.86 -15.18
CA THR A 709 -21.84 24.06 -16.08
C THR A 709 -22.10 22.78 -16.88
N GLN A 710 -23.26 22.16 -16.69
CA GLN A 710 -23.66 20.94 -17.39
C GLN A 710 -23.59 21.12 -18.91
N GLY A 711 -22.94 20.18 -19.62
CA GLY A 711 -22.76 20.23 -21.07
C GLY A 711 -21.70 21.21 -21.57
N LYS A 712 -20.98 21.92 -20.68
CA LYS A 712 -19.82 22.76 -21.03
C LYS A 712 -18.55 22.34 -20.28
N SER A 713 -18.69 22.12 -18.97
CA SER A 713 -17.62 21.71 -18.07
C SER A 713 -17.02 20.35 -18.39
N GLN A 714 -15.71 20.21 -18.17
CA GLN A 714 -15.05 18.91 -18.15
C GLN A 714 -15.47 18.13 -16.89
N SER A 715 -16.10 16.97 -17.06
CA SER A 715 -16.45 16.04 -15.97
C SER A 715 -15.52 14.82 -16.00
N CYS A 716 -14.24 15.03 -15.69
CA CYS A 716 -13.22 13.99 -15.74
C CYS A 716 -13.27 13.05 -14.52
N VAL A 717 -12.91 11.79 -14.74
CA VAL A 717 -12.59 10.79 -13.71
C VAL A 717 -11.28 10.10 -14.13
N ARG A 718 -10.47 9.67 -13.14
CA ARG A 718 -9.17 9.01 -13.31
C ARG A 718 -8.90 8.06 -12.16
#